data_AF-A0A270PJF5-F1
#
_entry.id   AF-A0A270PJF5-F1
#
_cell.length_a   1.000
_cell.length_b   1.000
_cell.length_c   1.000
_cell.angle_alpha   90.00
_cell.angle_beta   90.00
_cell.angle_gamma   90.00
#
_symmetry.space_group_name_H-M   'P 1'
#
loop_
_entity.id
_entity.type
_entity.pdbx_description
1 polymer ?
#
loop_
_entity_poly.entity_id
_entity_poly.type
_entity_poly.pdbx_seq_one_letter_code
_entity_poly.pdbx_strand_id
1 'polypeptide(L)'
;MFDEKDFAVAQFWKMLKKRIALRARSDDSQVDKALLQMLFIVALDRDLLSISAEKPIHIRHLLNERHDQEFDRQWRDIRGDLTRILDLPPKAEFFGSIIDRLFFTEAFEAIDDHLPRSPDEVLKLFDYLFFASAAADLGASSRYLSMVARFSSMLAGRAYRRVEAFALTGEFLSLNPSGTTAIPPAWDPAIVQFIKGWEFELRLRMAFLHVGTKQLAEEVFGDIELLSGDFVLIDAPRKLSNRAPSAFQHQRSASAADSSVQMLGALLSRNHFLEGVVMVRGSERTAIKHELQKVREWLVESKMLVAVIDFPSGSRNTTISHSAWVLRAHPTFPRKAVLMADMRALLPANHRDGWTALAEFAARLVLAWEGDLAHANWSLPEGTNSSDKRLHNIYLREFGGGYRDVTGVCVSVSRQQLLANHSRLQARDYLASQKPRIWTSGLDNAAIAQLLAAKREPREPIYVIGNNGEGKSLLLREIAEQSVEQGRTTIGVAFGFSDRFPHRAQKNKEDVFFRYEGTRNANSTASAKKLALDMGKKMFDIHCDPHRLAAFSMGLELLDFRARRYLVPFTSEWDSQDTDLLVSSTVLLSDLARENIGLVEPSALASMQPALGRMSTRSEVTPFSELSSGEQQMLALLVKVAVSATPNALILIDEPEISLHVSWQRLLPVMLSRMCEHFECDMVIATHSPLLVTSALTASNHCFVARDQQLIPLRVHDRGSVERVLFTGFGTHTENNRQVHERCAAIVSEAIKAVNTEHQNLQAVTRLKEELVAMRRTVHSATGQLRSSSLDSELVLIEKTLEALGQLQTWAQETGEGGR
;
A
#
# COMPACT_ATOMS: atom_id res chain seq x y z
N MET A 1 -1.41 0.06 13.37
CA MET A 1 -1.42 1.03 14.48
C MET A 1 -2.87 1.38 14.72
N PHE A 2 -3.39 1.14 15.92
CA PHE A 2 -4.62 1.81 16.32
C PHE A 2 -4.22 3.24 16.65
N ASP A 3 -4.91 4.23 16.09
CA ASP A 3 -4.75 5.62 16.54
C ASP A 3 -5.12 5.65 18.03
N GLU A 4 -4.25 6.20 18.89
CA GLU A 4 -4.51 6.30 20.33
C GLU A 4 -5.84 7.01 20.60
N LYS A 5 -6.24 7.92 19.69
CA LYS A 5 -7.52 8.63 19.73
C LYS A 5 -8.71 7.70 19.47
N ASP A 6 -8.63 6.79 18.51
CA ASP A 6 -9.68 5.81 18.23
C ASP A 6 -9.90 4.86 19.41
N PHE A 7 -8.83 4.49 20.10
CA PHE A 7 -8.92 3.65 21.31
C PHE A 7 -9.60 4.40 22.45
N ALA A 8 -9.23 5.66 22.70
CA ALA A 8 -9.85 6.48 23.73
C ALA A 8 -11.35 6.68 23.48
N VAL A 9 -11.73 6.97 22.23
CA VAL A 9 -13.14 7.09 21.81
C VAL A 9 -13.91 5.79 22.04
N ALA A 10 -13.33 4.64 21.66
CA ALA A 10 -13.95 3.33 21.89
C ALA A 10 -14.15 3.01 23.38
N GLN A 11 -13.17 3.35 24.23
CA GLN A 11 -13.27 3.17 25.68
C GLN A 11 -14.32 4.09 26.30
N PHE A 12 -14.38 5.36 25.88
CA PHE A 12 -15.40 6.31 26.31
C PHE A 12 -16.80 5.78 26.00
N TRP A 13 -17.04 5.32 24.77
CA TRP A 13 -18.34 4.76 24.39
C TRP A 13 -18.71 3.52 25.19
N LYS A 14 -17.74 2.62 25.40
CA LYS A 14 -17.93 1.40 26.20
C LYS A 14 -18.26 1.72 27.66
N MET A 15 -17.63 2.74 28.23
CA MET A 15 -17.94 3.25 29.57
C MET A 15 -19.37 3.79 29.63
N LEU A 16 -19.77 4.62 28.66
CA LEU A 16 -21.11 5.22 28.60
C LEU A 16 -22.19 4.14 28.54
N LYS A 17 -22.03 3.15 27.64
CA LYS A 17 -22.94 2.00 27.56
C LYS A 17 -23.02 1.24 28.87
N LYS A 18 -21.88 0.96 29.53
CA LYS A 18 -21.87 0.20 30.79
C LYS A 18 -22.62 0.92 31.91
N ARG A 19 -22.54 2.25 31.96
CA ARG A 19 -23.24 3.08 32.97
C ARG A 19 -24.76 3.04 32.77
N ILE A 20 -25.22 2.95 31.51
CA ILE A 20 -26.64 3.07 31.12
C ILE A 20 -27.32 1.70 30.93
N ALA A 21 -26.58 0.66 30.52
CA ALA A 21 -27.08 -0.68 30.25
C ALA A 21 -27.58 -1.46 31.48
N LEU A 22 -27.36 -0.96 32.71
CA LEU A 22 -27.83 -1.59 33.95
C LEU A 22 -29.37 -1.70 34.05
N ARG A 23 -30.13 -1.07 33.13
CA ARG A 23 -31.61 -1.10 33.13
C ARG A 23 -32.29 -1.42 31.80
N ALA A 24 -31.55 -1.50 30.69
CA ALA A 24 -32.16 -1.67 29.37
C ALA A 24 -32.60 -3.13 29.12
N ARG A 25 -33.92 -3.37 29.08
CA ARG A 25 -34.54 -4.56 28.46
C ARG A 25 -34.87 -4.31 26.96
N SER A 26 -34.21 -3.36 26.32
CA SER A 26 -34.44 -2.96 24.92
C SER A 26 -33.32 -3.43 23.99
N ASP A 27 -33.62 -3.42 22.68
CA ASP A 27 -32.67 -3.70 21.60
C ASP A 27 -31.46 -2.74 21.67
N ASP A 28 -30.25 -3.29 21.77
CA ASP A 28 -28.96 -2.59 21.94
C ASP A 28 -28.77 -1.49 20.87
N SER A 29 -29.33 -1.69 19.66
CA SER A 29 -29.27 -0.73 18.56
C SER A 29 -30.05 0.56 18.81
N GLN A 30 -31.17 0.51 19.56
CA GLN A 30 -31.95 1.72 19.84
C GLN A 30 -31.30 2.56 20.93
N VAL A 31 -30.61 1.93 21.89
CA VAL A 31 -29.84 2.62 22.92
C VAL A 31 -28.65 3.36 22.29
N ASP A 32 -27.93 2.72 21.36
CA ASP A 32 -26.81 3.36 20.65
C ASP A 32 -27.24 4.61 19.89
N LYS A 33 -28.37 4.53 19.19
CA LYS A 33 -28.94 5.66 18.49
C LYS A 33 -29.36 6.78 19.45
N ALA A 34 -30.02 6.45 20.56
CA ALA A 34 -30.41 7.43 21.57
C ALA A 34 -29.20 8.14 22.20
N LEU A 35 -28.12 7.41 22.50
CA LEU A 35 -26.88 7.97 23.03
C LEU A 35 -26.16 8.87 22.03
N LEU A 36 -26.16 8.50 20.74
CA LEU A 36 -25.62 9.34 19.67
C LEU A 36 -26.38 10.66 19.55
N GLN A 37 -27.71 10.61 19.67
CA GLN A 37 -28.55 11.82 19.67
C GLN A 37 -28.33 12.66 20.94
N MET A 38 -28.17 12.04 22.11
CA MET A 38 -27.84 12.74 23.36
C MET A 38 -26.47 13.44 23.30
N LEU A 39 -25.48 12.83 22.64
CA LEU A 39 -24.18 13.46 22.42
C LEU A 39 -24.32 14.82 21.73
N PHE A 40 -25.18 14.88 20.71
CA PHE A 40 -25.48 16.13 20.01
C PHE A 40 -26.19 17.14 20.91
N ILE A 41 -27.17 16.70 21.70
CA ILE A 41 -27.91 17.55 22.62
C ILE A 41 -26.96 18.22 23.64
N VAL A 42 -25.99 17.47 24.17
CA VAL A 42 -24.98 18.03 25.10
C VAL A 42 -24.00 18.95 24.37
N ALA A 43 -23.58 18.61 23.14
CA ALA A 43 -22.71 19.47 22.33
C ALA A 43 -23.36 20.81 21.98
N LEU A 44 -24.68 20.81 21.72
CA LEU A 44 -25.49 22.01 21.55
C LEU A 44 -25.55 22.87 22.81
N ASP A 45 -25.81 22.26 23.97
CA ASP A 45 -25.88 23.00 25.26
C ASP A 45 -24.55 23.67 25.61
N ARG A 46 -23.42 23.09 25.17
CA ARG A 46 -22.06 23.58 25.44
C ARG A 46 -21.57 24.64 24.45
N ASP A 47 -22.41 25.09 23.51
CA ASP A 47 -22.02 25.97 22.40
C ASP A 47 -20.83 25.42 21.58
N LEU A 48 -20.58 24.10 21.64
CA LEU A 48 -19.58 23.43 20.80
C LEU A 48 -20.09 23.17 19.39
N LEU A 49 -21.40 23.37 19.19
CA LEU A 49 -22.06 23.39 17.90
C LEU A 49 -23.06 24.54 17.86
N SER A 50 -23.08 25.26 16.73
CA SER A 50 -24.07 26.29 16.47
C SER A 50 -25.01 25.85 15.34
N ILE A 51 -26.30 26.09 15.53
CA ILE A 51 -27.30 25.96 14.47
C ILE A 51 -27.99 27.30 14.33
N SER A 52 -28.25 27.72 13.10
CA SER A 52 -28.97 28.96 12.81
C SER A 52 -30.44 28.80 13.22
N ALA A 53 -30.75 29.07 14.48
CA ALA A 53 -32.10 29.05 15.03
C ALA A 53 -32.58 30.49 15.28
N GLU A 54 -33.87 30.77 14.99
CA GLU A 54 -34.49 32.07 15.30
C GLU A 54 -34.59 32.33 16.81
N LYS A 55 -34.55 31.27 17.63
CA LYS A 55 -34.56 31.32 19.10
C LYS A 55 -33.50 30.38 19.66
N PRO A 56 -32.78 30.77 20.72
CA PRO A 56 -31.84 29.88 21.41
C PRO A 56 -32.60 28.69 22.04
N ILE A 57 -32.12 27.48 21.78
CA ILE A 57 -32.65 26.26 22.40
C ILE A 57 -31.96 26.09 23.74
N HIS A 58 -32.66 26.38 24.83
CA HIS A 58 -32.15 26.12 26.17
C HIS A 58 -32.47 24.67 26.56
N ILE A 59 -31.47 23.81 26.76
CA ILE A 59 -31.69 22.38 27.03
C ILE A 59 -31.49 22.06 28.51
N ARG A 60 -30.49 22.70 29.14
CA ARG A 60 -30.10 22.45 30.55
C ARG A 60 -31.23 22.51 31.58
N HIS A 61 -32.29 23.28 31.31
CA HIS A 61 -33.43 23.40 32.24
C HIS A 61 -34.17 22.08 32.47
N LEU A 62 -34.17 21.17 31.49
CA LEU A 62 -34.78 19.85 31.59
C LEU A 62 -34.17 18.97 32.69
N LEU A 63 -32.90 19.18 33.04
CA LEU A 63 -32.21 18.44 34.11
C LEU A 63 -32.84 18.71 35.49
N ASN A 64 -33.47 19.87 35.66
CA ASN A 64 -34.07 20.29 36.92
C ASN A 64 -35.55 19.88 37.04
N GLU A 65 -36.14 19.34 35.97
CA GLU A 65 -37.56 18.98 35.97
C GLU A 65 -37.81 17.74 36.84
N ARG A 66 -38.85 17.80 37.67
CA ARG A 66 -39.16 16.74 38.65
C ARG A 66 -40.40 15.93 38.27
N HIS A 67 -41.21 16.42 37.34
CA HIS A 67 -42.45 15.77 36.91
C HIS A 67 -42.31 15.23 35.48
N ASP A 68 -42.52 13.93 35.31
CA ASP A 68 -42.36 13.27 34.00
C ASP A 68 -43.27 13.88 32.92
N GLN A 69 -44.51 14.24 33.27
CA GLN A 69 -45.46 14.87 32.33
C GLN A 69 -44.98 16.22 31.79
N GLU A 70 -44.32 17.01 32.64
CA GLU A 70 -43.82 18.33 32.27
C GLU A 70 -42.54 18.22 31.44
N PHE A 71 -41.64 17.29 31.82
CA PHE A 71 -40.49 16.91 31.01
C PHE A 71 -40.92 16.47 29.60
N ASP A 72 -41.89 15.56 29.49
CA ASP A 72 -42.38 15.06 28.20
C ASP A 72 -43.01 16.15 27.32
N ARG A 73 -43.59 17.18 27.94
CA ARG A 73 -44.12 18.35 27.22
C ARG A 73 -42.98 19.21 26.66
N GLN A 74 -42.05 19.63 27.52
CA GLN A 74 -40.93 20.49 27.12
C GLN A 74 -40.00 19.78 26.12
N TRP A 75 -39.77 18.48 26.31
CA TRP A 75 -39.01 17.65 25.39
C TRP A 75 -39.66 17.57 24.01
N ARG A 76 -41.00 17.44 23.94
CA ARG A 76 -41.73 17.49 22.66
C ARG A 76 -41.60 18.84 21.95
N ASP A 77 -41.56 19.94 22.69
CA ASP A 77 -41.40 21.27 22.10
C ASP A 77 -39.99 21.45 21.49
N ILE A 78 -38.93 21.08 22.24
CA ILE A 78 -37.54 21.07 21.74
C ILE A 78 -37.42 20.16 20.52
N ARG A 79 -38.07 18.99 20.58
CA ARG A 79 -38.15 18.05 19.46
C ARG A 79 -38.76 18.70 18.22
N GLY A 80 -39.86 19.44 18.38
CA GLY A 80 -40.52 20.20 17.31
C GLY A 80 -39.63 21.28 16.71
N ASP A 81 -38.91 22.02 17.55
CA ASP A 81 -37.99 23.07 17.09
C ASP A 81 -36.80 22.50 16.32
N LEU A 82 -36.16 21.43 16.82
CA LEU A 82 -35.07 20.75 16.10
C LEU A 82 -35.55 20.20 14.74
N THR A 83 -36.79 19.71 14.66
CA THR A 83 -37.38 19.24 13.39
C THR A 83 -37.44 20.35 12.35
N ARG A 84 -37.88 21.54 12.79
CA ARG A 84 -38.02 22.71 11.92
C ARG A 84 -36.66 23.25 11.51
N ILE A 85 -35.73 23.36 12.46
CA ILE A 85 -34.40 23.92 12.26
C ILE A 85 -33.56 23.07 11.31
N LEU A 86 -33.64 21.74 11.45
CA LEU A 86 -32.86 20.80 10.63
C LEU A 86 -33.58 20.38 9.34
N ASP A 87 -34.76 20.94 9.06
CA ASP A 87 -35.58 20.62 7.90
C ASP A 87 -35.79 19.09 7.75
N LEU A 88 -36.21 18.45 8.85
CA LEU A 88 -36.44 17.00 8.86
C LEU A 88 -37.73 16.64 8.11
N PRO A 89 -37.75 15.53 7.36
CA PRO A 89 -38.96 15.07 6.70
C PRO A 89 -40.05 14.69 7.73
N PRO A 90 -41.35 14.86 7.41
CA PRO A 90 -42.46 14.69 8.36
C PRO A 90 -42.56 13.30 9.01
N LYS A 91 -41.96 12.27 8.37
CA LYS A 91 -41.96 10.88 8.83
C LYS A 91 -40.65 10.46 9.50
N ALA A 92 -39.73 11.39 9.78
CA ALA A 92 -38.45 11.07 10.40
C ALA A 92 -38.65 10.42 11.78
N GLU A 93 -37.99 9.28 12.02
CA GLU A 93 -37.96 8.61 13.32
C GLU A 93 -36.76 9.13 14.12
N PHE A 94 -36.96 10.16 14.95
CA PHE A 94 -35.92 10.78 15.78
C PHE A 94 -36.35 10.83 17.25
N PHE A 95 -35.41 10.58 18.18
CA PHE A 95 -35.68 10.31 19.60
C PHE A 95 -36.75 9.23 19.78
N GLY A 96 -36.31 7.97 19.83
CA GLY A 96 -37.21 6.85 20.12
C GLY A 96 -37.95 7.05 21.45
N SER A 97 -38.96 6.24 21.73
CA SER A 97 -39.72 6.27 22.99
C SER A 97 -38.90 5.91 24.24
N ILE A 98 -37.57 5.88 24.13
CA ILE A 98 -36.61 5.46 25.16
C ILE A 98 -36.11 6.66 25.97
N ILE A 99 -36.16 7.88 25.44
CA ILE A 99 -35.69 9.07 26.15
C ILE A 99 -36.78 9.56 27.09
N ASP A 100 -36.85 8.92 28.25
CA ASP A 100 -37.57 9.44 29.41
C ASP A 100 -36.68 10.39 30.23
N ARG A 101 -37.27 11.03 31.23
CA ARG A 101 -36.59 11.99 32.10
C ARG A 101 -35.34 11.40 32.76
N LEU A 102 -35.40 10.15 33.19
CA LEU A 102 -34.31 9.51 33.92
C LEU A 102 -33.14 9.19 32.98
N PHE A 103 -33.43 8.61 31.82
CA PHE A 103 -32.45 8.35 30.77
C PHE A 103 -31.79 9.66 30.32
N PHE A 104 -32.59 10.71 30.10
CA PHE A 104 -32.09 12.01 29.69
C PHE A 104 -31.09 12.56 30.70
N THR A 105 -31.45 12.63 31.99
CA THR A 105 -30.54 13.16 33.03
C THR A 105 -29.26 12.33 33.14
N GLU A 106 -29.36 11.00 33.21
CA GLU A 106 -28.19 10.13 33.36
C GLU A 106 -27.26 10.20 32.14
N ALA A 107 -27.81 10.18 30.92
CA ALA A 107 -27.03 10.27 29.69
C ALA A 107 -26.41 11.67 29.52
N PHE A 108 -27.16 12.73 29.82
CA PHE A 108 -26.68 14.10 29.73
C PHE A 108 -25.48 14.30 30.68
N GLU A 109 -25.62 13.98 31.97
CA GLU A 109 -24.54 14.14 32.95
C GLU A 109 -23.30 13.30 32.57
N ALA A 110 -23.50 12.05 32.16
CA ALA A 110 -22.39 11.17 31.80
C ALA A 110 -21.60 11.66 30.58
N ILE A 111 -22.28 12.23 29.58
CA ILE A 111 -21.65 12.80 28.39
C ILE A 111 -21.01 14.16 28.74
N ASP A 112 -21.71 15.03 29.46
CA ASP A 112 -21.27 16.39 29.82
C ASP A 112 -19.94 16.39 30.59
N ASP A 113 -19.75 15.42 31.49
CA ASP A 113 -18.52 15.26 32.28
C ASP A 113 -17.27 14.94 31.45
N HIS A 114 -17.44 14.32 30.28
CA HIS A 114 -16.36 13.72 29.49
C HIS A 114 -16.30 14.23 28.05
N LEU A 115 -17.16 15.18 27.68
CA LEU A 115 -17.22 15.70 26.32
C LEU A 115 -15.92 16.48 26.00
N PRO A 116 -15.31 16.27 24.82
CA PRO A 116 -14.17 17.06 24.38
C PRO A 116 -14.49 18.56 24.34
N ARG A 117 -13.47 19.40 24.54
CA ARG A 117 -13.64 20.87 24.52
C ARG A 117 -13.56 21.49 23.13
N SER A 118 -13.15 20.72 22.13
CA SER A 118 -12.98 21.18 20.75
C SER A 118 -14.13 20.68 19.86
N PRO A 119 -14.78 21.54 19.06
CA PRO A 119 -15.79 21.13 18.08
C PRO A 119 -15.32 20.02 17.13
N ASP A 120 -14.06 20.09 16.67
CA ASP A 120 -13.46 19.09 15.77
C ASP A 120 -13.33 17.72 16.45
N GLU A 121 -13.04 17.69 17.75
CA GLU A 121 -12.94 16.45 18.52
C GLU A 121 -14.31 15.84 18.79
N VAL A 122 -15.32 16.68 19.02
CA VAL A 122 -16.72 16.24 19.12
C VAL A 122 -17.22 15.66 17.80
N LEU A 123 -16.91 16.30 16.67
CA LEU A 123 -17.27 15.77 15.35
C LEU A 123 -16.60 14.42 15.07
N LYS A 124 -15.31 14.26 15.40
CA LYS A 124 -14.63 12.96 15.26
C LYS A 124 -15.27 11.87 16.12
N LEU A 125 -15.64 12.21 17.36
CA LEU A 125 -16.37 11.31 18.25
C LEU A 125 -17.73 10.95 17.65
N PHE A 126 -18.49 11.95 17.18
CA PHE A 126 -19.77 11.73 16.51
C PHE A 126 -19.64 10.83 15.29
N ASP A 127 -18.69 11.11 14.39
CA ASP A 127 -18.45 10.32 13.19
C ASP A 127 -18.11 8.87 13.53
N TYR A 128 -17.19 8.64 14.47
CA TYR A 128 -16.84 7.29 14.92
C TYR A 128 -18.08 6.51 15.36
N LEU A 129 -18.94 7.13 16.17
CA LEU A 129 -20.14 6.51 16.73
C LEU A 129 -21.25 6.32 15.70
N PHE A 130 -21.46 7.32 14.85
CA PHE A 130 -22.36 7.27 13.72
C PHE A 130 -21.98 6.09 12.80
N PHE A 131 -20.71 5.99 12.41
CA PHE A 131 -20.24 4.89 11.57
C PHE A 131 -20.34 3.52 12.26
N ALA A 132 -19.97 3.44 13.54
CA ALA A 132 -20.05 2.18 14.29
C ALA A 132 -21.50 1.67 14.39
N SER A 133 -22.45 2.57 14.59
CA SER A 133 -23.87 2.25 14.76
C SER A 133 -24.56 2.03 13.41
N ALA A 134 -24.30 2.88 12.42
CA ALA A 134 -24.92 2.81 11.10
C ALA A 134 -24.41 1.63 10.27
N ALA A 135 -23.15 1.19 10.44
CA ALA A 135 -22.57 0.12 9.61
C ALA A 135 -23.43 -1.16 9.54
N ALA A 136 -24.11 -1.53 10.63
CA ALA A 136 -25.02 -2.67 10.66
C ALA A 136 -26.27 -2.46 9.79
N ASP A 137 -26.83 -1.26 9.77
CA ASP A 137 -28.03 -0.92 9.00
C ASP A 137 -27.74 -0.61 7.53
N LEU A 138 -26.64 0.09 7.27
CA LEU A 138 -26.11 0.34 5.93
C LEU A 138 -25.66 -0.96 5.25
N GLY A 139 -25.21 -1.93 6.05
CA GLY A 139 -24.55 -3.15 5.61
C GLY A 139 -23.25 -2.89 4.83
N ALA A 140 -22.63 -1.74 5.05
CA ALA A 140 -21.38 -1.31 4.46
C ALA A 140 -20.42 -0.85 5.56
N SER A 141 -19.11 -1.09 5.40
CA SER A 141 -18.11 -0.59 6.34
C SER A 141 -17.84 0.89 6.09
N SER A 142 -17.47 1.65 7.13
CA SER A 142 -17.07 3.06 7.01
C SER A 142 -15.98 3.24 5.94
N ARG A 143 -14.98 2.37 5.94
CA ARG A 143 -13.90 2.36 4.95
C ARG A 143 -14.40 2.27 3.50
N TYR A 144 -15.43 1.48 3.24
CA TYR A 144 -16.03 1.38 1.92
C TYR A 144 -16.76 2.67 1.56
N LEU A 145 -17.55 3.22 2.48
CA LEU A 145 -18.32 4.45 2.26
C LEU A 145 -17.39 5.63 1.98
N SER A 146 -16.31 5.77 2.75
CA SER A 146 -15.31 6.83 2.53
C SER A 146 -14.53 6.65 1.23
N MET A 147 -14.25 5.42 0.82
CA MET A 147 -13.67 5.14 -0.50
C MET A 147 -14.61 5.61 -1.63
N VAL A 148 -15.91 5.28 -1.55
CA VAL A 148 -16.91 5.69 -2.55
C VAL A 148 -17.08 7.20 -2.58
N ALA A 149 -17.18 7.85 -1.42
CA ALA A 149 -17.30 9.31 -1.32
C ALA A 149 -16.06 10.01 -1.88
N ARG A 150 -14.85 9.53 -1.56
CA ARG A 150 -13.59 10.07 -2.10
C ARG A 150 -13.51 9.95 -3.62
N PHE A 151 -13.76 8.75 -4.15
CA PHE A 151 -13.74 8.47 -5.59
C PHE A 151 -14.71 9.39 -6.33
N SER A 152 -15.95 9.46 -5.84
CA SER A 152 -17.02 10.26 -6.47
C SER A 152 -16.76 11.75 -6.37
N SER A 153 -16.25 12.24 -5.24
CA SER A 153 -15.90 13.66 -5.05
C SER A 153 -14.82 14.14 -6.02
N MET A 154 -13.81 13.31 -6.28
CA MET A 154 -12.78 13.64 -7.25
C MET A 154 -13.32 13.72 -8.68
N LEU A 155 -14.20 12.80 -9.06
CA LEU A 155 -14.82 12.80 -10.38
C LEU A 155 -15.87 13.90 -10.56
N ALA A 156 -16.46 14.39 -9.47
CA ALA A 156 -17.35 15.54 -9.48
C ALA A 156 -16.60 16.85 -9.74
N GLY A 157 -15.31 16.91 -9.40
CA GLY A 157 -14.46 18.06 -9.66
C GLY A 157 -15.07 19.37 -9.13
N ARG A 158 -15.33 20.31 -10.04
CA ARG A 158 -15.92 21.64 -9.73
C ARG A 158 -17.45 21.69 -9.91
N ALA A 159 -18.16 20.56 -9.96
CA ALA A 159 -19.62 20.56 -10.01
C ALA A 159 -20.21 21.36 -8.83
N TYR A 160 -21.02 22.36 -9.15
CA TYR A 160 -21.62 23.27 -8.17
C TYR A 160 -22.69 22.58 -7.32
N ARG A 161 -23.43 21.63 -7.91
CA ARG A 161 -24.48 20.88 -7.22
C ARG A 161 -24.13 19.40 -7.14
N ARG A 162 -24.06 18.88 -5.91
CA ARG A 162 -23.77 17.47 -5.62
C ARG A 162 -25.02 16.81 -5.08
N VAL A 163 -25.40 15.68 -5.67
CA VAL A 163 -26.66 15.01 -5.33
C VAL A 163 -26.36 13.61 -4.81
N GLU A 164 -26.71 13.30 -3.56
CA GLU A 164 -26.74 11.91 -3.08
C GLU A 164 -28.15 11.35 -3.34
N ALA A 165 -28.24 10.33 -4.21
CA ALA A 165 -29.51 9.68 -4.49
C ALA A 165 -30.01 8.88 -3.27
N PHE A 166 -29.07 8.19 -2.62
CA PHE A 166 -29.27 7.57 -1.31
C PHE A 166 -28.30 8.23 -0.33
N ALA A 167 -28.82 9.01 0.59
CA ALA A 167 -27.99 9.73 1.54
C ALA A 167 -27.58 8.80 2.68
N LEU A 168 -26.41 8.15 2.51
CA LEU A 168 -25.94 7.14 3.45
C LEU A 168 -25.22 7.76 4.65
N THR A 169 -24.26 8.65 4.36
CA THR A 169 -23.36 9.25 5.36
C THR A 169 -23.17 10.74 5.13
N GLY A 170 -23.50 11.26 3.93
CA GLY A 170 -23.31 12.66 3.57
C GLY A 170 -21.84 13.04 3.40
N GLU A 171 -20.92 12.07 3.40
CA GLU A 171 -19.50 12.34 3.12
C GLU A 171 -19.31 12.91 1.71
N PHE A 172 -19.97 12.39 0.68
CA PHE A 172 -19.78 12.91 -0.67
C PHE A 172 -20.32 14.35 -0.82
N LEU A 173 -21.34 14.72 -0.04
CA LEU A 173 -21.90 16.07 0.00
C LEU A 173 -20.94 17.09 0.63
N SER A 174 -20.03 16.68 1.51
CA SER A 174 -19.14 17.58 2.25
C SER A 174 -17.66 17.52 1.87
N LEU A 175 -17.21 16.45 1.19
CA LEU A 175 -15.80 16.27 0.81
C LEU A 175 -15.41 17.08 -0.44
N ASN A 176 -14.42 17.97 -0.33
CA ASN A 176 -13.71 18.65 -1.43
C ASN A 176 -12.95 17.64 -2.34
N PRO A 177 -12.76 17.90 -3.65
CA PRO A 177 -11.83 17.12 -4.48
C PRO A 177 -10.40 17.07 -3.93
N SER A 178 -9.96 18.08 -3.18
CA SER A 178 -8.68 18.04 -2.45
C SER A 178 -8.68 17.09 -1.25
N GLY A 179 -9.86 16.68 -0.76
CA GLY A 179 -10.05 15.80 0.39
C GLY A 179 -10.32 16.54 1.71
N THR A 180 -10.45 17.87 1.67
CA THR A 180 -10.81 18.69 2.84
C THR A 180 -12.33 18.82 2.99
N THR A 181 -12.82 19.11 4.18
CA THR A 181 -14.26 19.39 4.45
C THR A 181 -14.64 20.86 4.22
N ALA A 182 -13.69 21.70 3.79
CA ALA A 182 -13.97 23.11 3.47
C ALA A 182 -14.71 23.20 2.12
N ILE A 183 -16.02 23.46 2.22
CA ILE A 183 -16.92 23.61 1.08
C ILE A 183 -16.75 25.02 0.48
N PRO A 184 -16.55 25.15 -0.85
CA PRO A 184 -16.64 26.43 -1.55
C PRO A 184 -18.02 27.08 -1.39
N PRO A 185 -18.13 28.42 -1.25
CA PRO A 185 -19.39 29.12 -0.98
C PRO A 185 -20.51 28.95 -2.02
N ALA A 186 -20.22 28.38 -3.20
CA ALA A 186 -21.16 28.17 -4.29
C ALA A 186 -21.70 26.72 -4.37
N TRP A 187 -21.39 25.85 -3.40
CA TRP A 187 -21.88 24.48 -3.38
C TRP A 187 -23.33 24.39 -2.88
N ASP A 188 -24.17 23.62 -3.56
CA ASP A 188 -25.58 23.39 -3.21
C ASP A 188 -25.88 21.89 -3.09
N PRO A 189 -25.48 21.22 -1.99
CA PRO A 189 -25.67 19.78 -1.86
C PRO A 189 -27.14 19.40 -1.69
N ALA A 190 -27.55 18.33 -2.37
CA ALA A 190 -28.92 17.86 -2.39
C ALA A 190 -29.04 16.35 -2.10
N ILE A 191 -30.18 15.97 -1.54
CA ILE A 191 -30.53 14.59 -1.18
C ILE A 191 -31.83 14.23 -1.88
N VAL A 192 -31.87 13.07 -2.51
CA VAL A 192 -33.11 12.49 -3.06
C VAL A 192 -33.83 11.70 -1.99
N GLN A 193 -33.20 10.63 -1.51
CA GLN A 193 -33.79 9.73 -0.53
C GLN A 193 -32.85 9.55 0.66
N PHE A 194 -33.39 9.75 1.85
CA PHE A 194 -32.68 9.40 3.08
C PHE A 194 -32.80 7.91 3.38
N ILE A 195 -31.84 7.39 4.13
CA ILE A 195 -32.02 6.11 4.78
C ILE A 195 -33.05 6.25 5.89
N LYS A 196 -34.07 5.39 5.82
CA LYS A 196 -35.11 5.33 6.82
C LYS A 196 -34.50 5.14 8.23
N GLY A 197 -34.81 6.06 9.13
CA GLY A 197 -34.35 6.02 10.51
C GLY A 197 -32.94 6.56 10.73
N TRP A 198 -32.33 7.24 9.76
CA TRP A 198 -31.04 7.93 9.94
C TRP A 198 -31.10 9.40 9.46
N GLU A 199 -32.30 9.91 9.15
CA GLU A 199 -32.54 11.25 8.62
C GLU A 199 -31.99 12.34 9.54
N PHE A 200 -32.24 12.18 10.84
CA PHE A 200 -31.84 13.12 11.86
C PHE A 200 -30.32 13.17 12.00
N GLU A 201 -29.69 12.02 12.27
CA GLU A 201 -28.23 11.91 12.44
C GLU A 201 -27.47 12.44 11.22
N LEU A 202 -28.00 12.20 10.02
CA LEU A 202 -27.40 12.72 8.80
C LEU A 202 -27.50 14.25 8.71
N ARG A 203 -28.69 14.82 8.92
CA ARG A 203 -28.89 16.29 8.93
C ARG A 203 -28.06 16.95 10.02
N LEU A 204 -27.94 16.31 11.18
CA LEU A 204 -27.06 16.73 12.26
C LEU A 204 -25.60 16.77 11.85
N ARG A 205 -25.11 15.69 11.26
CA ARG A 205 -23.74 15.63 10.75
C ARG A 205 -23.46 16.75 9.75
N MET A 206 -24.42 17.02 8.86
CA MET A 206 -24.30 18.13 7.88
C MET A 206 -24.29 19.49 8.58
N ALA A 207 -25.11 19.69 9.62
CA ALA A 207 -25.10 20.90 10.43
C ALA A 207 -23.77 21.11 11.16
N PHE A 208 -23.18 20.05 11.73
CA PHE A 208 -21.82 20.05 12.34
C PHE A 208 -20.76 20.52 11.35
N LEU A 209 -20.88 20.12 10.09
CA LEU A 209 -19.98 20.49 9.01
C LEU A 209 -20.31 21.86 8.38
N HIS A 210 -21.33 22.56 8.91
CA HIS A 210 -21.87 23.81 8.37
C HIS A 210 -22.30 23.70 6.90
N VAL A 211 -22.90 22.57 6.54
CA VAL A 211 -23.34 22.22 5.18
C VAL A 211 -24.86 22.26 5.12
N GLY A 212 -25.42 23.27 4.46
CA GLY A 212 -26.85 23.30 4.16
C GLY A 212 -27.19 22.30 3.07
N THR A 213 -28.14 21.39 3.31
CA THR A 213 -28.59 20.39 2.32
C THR A 213 -30.04 20.65 1.91
N LYS A 214 -30.38 20.39 0.66
CA LYS A 214 -31.77 20.45 0.16
C LYS A 214 -32.32 19.06 -0.12
N GLN A 215 -33.55 18.79 0.29
CA GLN A 215 -34.24 17.57 -0.13
C GLN A 215 -34.94 17.82 -1.48
N LEU A 216 -34.68 16.96 -2.47
CA LEU A 216 -35.41 16.93 -3.74
C LEU A 216 -36.71 16.16 -3.53
N ALA A 217 -37.84 16.80 -3.79
CA ALA A 217 -39.15 16.17 -3.69
C ALA A 217 -39.52 15.44 -4.98
N GLU A 218 -40.16 14.28 -4.85
CA GLU A 218 -40.83 13.64 -5.99
C GLU A 218 -42.06 14.44 -6.40
N GLU A 219 -42.24 14.67 -7.70
CA GLU A 219 -43.47 15.24 -8.24
C GLU A 219 -44.64 14.23 -8.18
N VAL A 220 -45.85 14.67 -8.51
CA VAL A 220 -47.10 13.86 -8.49
C VAL A 220 -47.00 12.53 -9.27
N PHE A 221 -46.05 12.42 -10.21
CA PHE A 221 -45.80 11.22 -11.01
C PHE A 221 -44.59 10.37 -10.54
N GLY A 222 -43.97 10.71 -9.41
CA GLY A 222 -42.81 9.99 -8.85
C GLY A 222 -41.47 10.32 -9.54
N ASP A 223 -41.45 11.35 -10.38
CA ASP A 223 -40.24 11.79 -11.08
C ASP A 223 -39.48 12.85 -10.26
N ILE A 224 -38.16 12.87 -10.40
CA ILE A 224 -37.25 13.86 -9.79
C ILE A 224 -36.57 14.65 -10.91
N GLU A 225 -36.59 15.98 -10.81
CA GLU A 225 -35.90 16.86 -11.76
C GLU A 225 -34.51 17.24 -11.22
N LEU A 226 -33.49 16.92 -12.00
CA LEU A 226 -32.10 17.34 -11.76
C LEU A 226 -31.79 18.55 -12.64
N LEU A 227 -30.80 19.34 -12.25
CA LEU A 227 -30.31 20.45 -13.07
C LEU A 227 -29.15 19.98 -13.95
N SER A 228 -29.00 20.60 -15.11
CA SER A 228 -27.83 20.37 -15.97
C SER A 228 -26.56 20.76 -15.22
N GLY A 229 -25.59 19.84 -15.16
CA GLY A 229 -24.35 20.02 -14.38
C GLY A 229 -24.40 19.47 -12.96
N ASP A 230 -25.52 18.88 -12.53
CA ASP A 230 -25.60 18.11 -11.30
C ASP A 230 -24.71 16.86 -11.39
N PHE A 231 -23.95 16.60 -10.32
CA PHE A 231 -23.20 15.34 -10.18
C PHE A 231 -23.86 14.44 -9.16
N VAL A 232 -24.33 13.27 -9.60
CA VAL A 232 -25.14 12.35 -8.79
C VAL A 232 -24.31 11.16 -8.31
N LEU A 233 -24.35 10.88 -7.01
CA LEU A 233 -23.88 9.62 -6.44
C LEU A 233 -25.09 8.72 -6.14
N ILE A 234 -25.15 7.56 -6.78
CA ILE A 234 -26.18 6.53 -6.52
C ILE A 234 -25.52 5.34 -5.85
N ASP A 235 -25.72 5.19 -4.53
CA ASP A 235 -25.20 4.08 -3.75
C ASP A 235 -26.26 3.48 -2.80
N ALA A 236 -26.96 2.42 -3.22
CA ALA A 236 -28.02 1.82 -2.39
C ALA A 236 -27.46 0.96 -1.23
N PRO A 237 -28.06 1.00 -0.02
CA PRO A 237 -27.61 0.20 1.13
C PRO A 237 -27.90 -1.31 0.98
N ARG A 238 -27.12 -2.18 1.65
CA ARG A 238 -27.21 -3.65 1.44
C ARG A 238 -28.50 -4.30 1.95
N LYS A 239 -29.09 -3.81 3.05
CA LYS A 239 -30.31 -4.42 3.63
C LYS A 239 -31.54 -4.27 2.72
N LEU A 240 -31.57 -3.26 1.84
CA LEU A 240 -32.62 -3.06 0.84
C LEU A 240 -32.47 -4.02 -0.35
N SER A 241 -31.23 -4.23 -0.82
CA SER A 241 -30.90 -5.20 -1.89
C SER A 241 -31.03 -6.69 -1.49
N ASN A 242 -31.67 -7.00 -0.37
CA ASN A 242 -31.86 -8.36 0.16
C ASN A 242 -33.34 -8.85 0.13
N ARG A 243 -34.32 -8.02 -0.23
CA ARG A 243 -35.67 -8.50 -0.57
C ARG A 243 -35.62 -9.09 -1.98
N ALA A 244 -36.25 -10.24 -2.20
CA ALA A 244 -36.39 -10.79 -3.55
C ALA A 244 -36.87 -9.65 -4.46
N PRO A 245 -36.30 -9.45 -5.66
CA PRO A 245 -36.74 -8.37 -6.53
C PRO A 245 -38.22 -8.62 -6.75
N SER A 246 -39.07 -7.79 -6.13
CA SER A 246 -40.41 -7.59 -6.65
C SER A 246 -40.18 -7.31 -8.12
N ALA A 247 -40.90 -8.02 -8.99
CA ALA A 247 -40.87 -7.77 -10.42
C ALA A 247 -40.77 -6.26 -10.63
N PHE A 248 -39.91 -5.78 -11.53
CA PHE A 248 -39.74 -4.36 -11.88
C PHE A 248 -41.14 -3.79 -12.19
N GLN A 249 -41.87 -3.40 -11.14
CA GLN A 249 -43.25 -2.99 -11.25
C GLN A 249 -43.18 -1.62 -11.90
N HIS A 250 -44.12 -1.34 -12.78
CA HIS A 250 -44.13 -0.15 -13.64
C HIS A 250 -44.08 1.21 -12.91
N GLN A 251 -43.97 1.25 -11.58
CA GLN A 251 -43.68 2.47 -10.84
C GLN A 251 -42.17 2.73 -10.81
N ARG A 252 -41.72 3.59 -11.73
CA ARG A 252 -40.37 4.20 -11.74
C ARG A 252 -40.27 5.33 -10.70
N SER A 253 -40.66 5.08 -9.46
CA SER A 253 -40.54 6.07 -8.38
C SER A 253 -39.19 5.91 -7.69
N ALA A 254 -38.50 7.03 -7.45
CA ALA A 254 -37.25 7.07 -6.69
C ALA A 254 -37.47 6.65 -5.22
N SER A 255 -38.59 7.01 -4.60
CA SER A 255 -38.91 6.67 -3.21
C SER A 255 -39.17 5.17 -3.00
N ALA A 256 -39.50 4.44 -4.06
CA ALA A 256 -39.69 2.99 -4.07
C ALA A 256 -38.45 2.18 -4.51
N ALA A 257 -37.33 2.85 -4.82
CA ALA A 257 -36.13 2.18 -5.30
C ALA A 257 -35.37 1.48 -4.17
N ASP A 258 -35.22 0.17 -4.29
CA ASP A 258 -34.50 -0.68 -3.32
C ASP A 258 -33.08 -1.05 -3.79
N SER A 259 -32.69 -0.65 -5.02
CA SER A 259 -31.35 -0.85 -5.57
C SER A 259 -30.82 0.35 -6.37
N SER A 260 -29.49 0.41 -6.54
CA SER A 260 -28.86 1.49 -7.31
C SER A 260 -29.30 1.49 -8.78
N VAL A 261 -29.60 0.32 -9.36
CA VAL A 261 -30.05 0.22 -10.75
C VAL A 261 -31.50 0.67 -10.90
N GLN A 262 -32.35 0.37 -9.91
CA GLN A 262 -33.73 0.88 -9.88
C GLN A 262 -33.76 2.41 -9.75
N MET A 263 -32.97 2.96 -8.81
CA MET A 263 -32.85 4.41 -8.63
C MET A 263 -32.31 5.09 -9.89
N LEU A 264 -31.29 4.51 -10.54
CA LEU A 264 -30.80 4.99 -11.82
C LEU A 264 -31.91 4.99 -12.88
N GLY A 265 -32.69 3.92 -12.98
CA GLY A 265 -33.82 3.83 -13.91
C GLY A 265 -34.92 4.87 -13.64
N ALA A 266 -35.18 5.19 -12.38
CA ALA A 266 -36.11 6.25 -11.99
C ALA A 266 -35.57 7.64 -12.38
N LEU A 267 -34.30 7.95 -12.07
CA LEU A 267 -33.72 9.26 -12.42
C LEU A 267 -33.60 9.47 -13.93
N LEU A 268 -33.29 8.43 -14.71
CA LEU A 268 -33.16 8.53 -16.16
C LEU A 268 -34.50 8.76 -16.90
N SER A 269 -35.65 8.65 -16.22
CA SER A 269 -36.97 8.89 -16.84
C SER A 269 -37.11 10.34 -17.34
N ARG A 270 -36.53 11.30 -16.61
CA ARG A 270 -36.56 12.73 -16.91
C ARG A 270 -35.19 13.38 -17.05
N ASN A 271 -34.11 12.71 -16.64
CA ASN A 271 -32.77 13.29 -16.62
C ASN A 271 -31.85 12.55 -17.60
N HIS A 272 -32.02 12.82 -18.91
CA HIS A 272 -31.16 12.23 -19.94
C HIS A 272 -29.72 12.78 -19.94
N PHE A 273 -29.45 13.82 -19.14
CA PHE A 273 -28.15 14.45 -18.94
C PHE A 273 -27.52 14.06 -17.58
N LEU A 274 -27.80 12.86 -17.08
CA LEU A 274 -27.26 12.43 -15.79
C LEU A 274 -25.74 12.23 -15.86
N GLU A 275 -25.02 12.96 -14.99
CA GLU A 275 -23.60 12.75 -14.72
C GLU A 275 -23.43 12.20 -13.31
N GLY A 276 -22.53 11.25 -13.13
CA GLY A 276 -22.37 10.68 -11.80
C GLY A 276 -21.66 9.35 -11.70
N VAL A 277 -21.74 8.78 -10.50
CA VAL A 277 -21.23 7.46 -10.16
C VAL A 277 -22.37 6.60 -9.62
N VAL A 278 -22.54 5.41 -10.21
CA VAL A 278 -23.52 4.43 -9.76
C VAL A 278 -22.78 3.23 -9.18
N MET A 279 -22.92 2.99 -7.88
CA MET A 279 -22.33 1.85 -7.19
C MET A 279 -23.28 0.65 -7.28
N VAL A 280 -22.89 -0.38 -8.04
CA VAL A 280 -23.71 -1.55 -8.30
C VAL A 280 -23.11 -2.80 -7.66
N ARG A 281 -23.96 -3.60 -7.02
CA ARG A 281 -23.57 -4.78 -6.22
C ARG A 281 -24.11 -6.07 -6.83
N GLY A 282 -23.55 -7.19 -6.38
CA GLY A 282 -24.13 -8.51 -6.64
C GLY A 282 -24.28 -8.86 -8.12
N SER A 283 -25.40 -9.50 -8.46
CA SER A 283 -25.73 -10.01 -9.79
C SER A 283 -26.29 -8.95 -10.73
N GLU A 284 -26.71 -7.77 -10.28
CA GLU A 284 -27.26 -6.70 -11.15
C GLU A 284 -26.25 -6.24 -12.23
N ARG A 285 -24.97 -6.48 -11.99
CA ARG A 285 -23.88 -6.20 -12.93
C ARG A 285 -23.83 -7.14 -14.13
N THR A 286 -24.33 -8.35 -13.96
CA THR A 286 -24.06 -9.48 -14.87
C THR A 286 -25.28 -10.34 -15.19
N ALA A 287 -26.39 -10.15 -14.49
CA ALA A 287 -27.61 -10.94 -14.64
C ALA A 287 -28.21 -10.76 -16.04
N ILE A 288 -28.59 -11.88 -16.67
CA ILE A 288 -29.21 -11.94 -18.01
C ILE A 288 -30.75 -11.75 -17.91
N LYS A 289 -31.26 -11.28 -16.76
CA LYS A 289 -32.67 -10.92 -16.65
C LYS A 289 -32.96 -9.74 -17.58
N HIS A 290 -33.97 -9.90 -18.44
CA HIS A 290 -34.28 -9.01 -19.56
C HIS A 290 -34.35 -7.52 -19.18
N GLU A 291 -34.92 -7.16 -18.03
CA GLU A 291 -35.07 -5.75 -17.62
C GLU A 291 -33.75 -5.10 -17.17
N LEU A 292 -32.95 -5.79 -16.34
CA LEU A 292 -31.64 -5.29 -15.90
C LEU A 292 -30.64 -5.22 -17.06
N GLN A 293 -30.72 -6.20 -17.97
CA GLN A 293 -29.90 -6.20 -19.18
C GLN A 293 -30.20 -5.00 -20.07
N LYS A 294 -31.48 -4.66 -20.29
CA LYS A 294 -31.88 -3.49 -21.08
C LYS A 294 -31.31 -2.18 -20.55
N VAL A 295 -31.29 -1.98 -19.22
CA VAL A 295 -30.69 -0.78 -18.63
C VAL A 295 -29.20 -0.71 -18.96
N ARG A 296 -28.46 -1.83 -18.83
CA ARG A 296 -27.03 -1.87 -19.14
C ARG A 296 -26.74 -1.69 -20.63
N GLU A 297 -27.53 -2.31 -21.51
CA GLU A 297 -27.44 -2.12 -22.97
C GLU A 297 -27.67 -0.66 -23.35
N TRP A 298 -28.71 -0.04 -22.80
CA TRP A 298 -29.00 1.37 -23.04
C TRP A 298 -27.86 2.29 -22.55
N LEU A 299 -27.24 2.02 -21.40
CA LEU A 299 -26.08 2.78 -20.92
C LEU A 299 -24.86 2.66 -21.86
N VAL A 300 -24.67 1.48 -22.46
CA VAL A 300 -23.60 1.24 -23.44
C VAL A 300 -23.90 1.93 -24.77
N GLU A 301 -25.14 1.88 -25.25
CA GLU A 301 -25.57 2.46 -26.54
C GLU A 301 -25.66 3.99 -26.51
N SER A 302 -26.16 4.55 -25.40
CA SER A 302 -26.30 6.02 -25.20
C SER A 302 -24.97 6.77 -25.16
N LYS A 303 -23.85 6.03 -25.05
CA LYS A 303 -22.49 6.55 -24.90
C LYS A 303 -22.22 7.30 -23.60
N MET A 304 -23.14 7.28 -22.64
CA MET A 304 -22.96 7.92 -21.32
C MET A 304 -21.99 7.14 -20.42
N LEU A 305 -21.94 5.81 -20.55
CA LEU A 305 -21.02 4.99 -19.75
C LEU A 305 -19.57 5.23 -20.20
N VAL A 306 -18.75 5.78 -19.31
CA VAL A 306 -17.34 6.10 -19.57
C VAL A 306 -16.38 5.07 -18.97
N ALA A 307 -16.68 4.61 -17.76
CA ALA A 307 -15.85 3.63 -17.06
C ALA A 307 -16.67 2.68 -16.17
N VAL A 308 -16.15 1.47 -15.98
CA VAL A 308 -16.60 0.47 -15.01
C VAL A 308 -15.40 0.08 -14.16
N ILE A 309 -15.46 0.40 -12.87
CA ILE A 309 -14.36 0.18 -11.93
C ILE A 309 -14.79 -0.82 -10.85
N ASP A 310 -14.15 -1.98 -10.79
CA ASP A 310 -14.37 -2.96 -9.73
C ASP A 310 -13.56 -2.60 -8.48
N PHE A 311 -14.25 -2.39 -7.36
CA PHE A 311 -13.67 -2.14 -6.05
C PHE A 311 -13.84 -3.34 -5.11
N PRO A 312 -12.92 -3.54 -4.15
CA PRO A 312 -13.11 -4.47 -3.05
C PRO A 312 -14.32 -4.08 -2.18
N SER A 313 -15.01 -5.08 -1.63
CA SER A 313 -16.25 -4.87 -0.87
C SER A 313 -16.12 -4.29 0.55
N GLY A 314 -14.92 -3.97 1.00
CA GLY A 314 -14.67 -3.58 2.40
C GLY A 314 -14.64 -4.74 3.41
N SER A 315 -14.96 -5.97 2.98
CA SER A 315 -14.95 -7.15 3.86
C SER A 315 -13.56 -7.80 3.94
N ARG A 316 -13.32 -8.63 4.98
CA ARG A 316 -12.11 -9.46 5.07
C ARG A 316 -11.93 -10.39 3.86
N ASN A 317 -13.01 -10.67 3.13
CA ASN A 317 -12.99 -11.47 1.91
C ASN A 317 -12.89 -10.56 0.67
N THR A 318 -11.68 -10.50 0.10
CA THR A 318 -11.37 -9.69 -1.08
C THR A 318 -12.02 -10.18 -2.38
N THR A 319 -12.61 -11.39 -2.38
CA THR A 319 -13.30 -11.95 -3.56
C THR A 319 -14.61 -11.23 -3.88
N ILE A 320 -15.27 -10.66 -2.86
CA ILE A 320 -16.51 -9.91 -3.05
C ILE A 320 -16.14 -8.51 -3.54
N SER A 321 -16.62 -8.15 -4.73
CA SER A 321 -16.43 -6.83 -5.34
C SER A 321 -17.76 -6.12 -5.59
N HIS A 322 -17.69 -4.79 -5.64
CA HIS A 322 -18.73 -3.91 -6.16
C HIS A 322 -18.19 -3.18 -7.40
N SER A 323 -19.04 -2.70 -8.28
CA SER A 323 -18.61 -1.98 -9.49
C SER A 323 -19.16 -0.58 -9.50
N ALA A 324 -18.29 0.41 -9.68
CA ALA A 324 -18.66 1.80 -9.92
C ALA A 324 -18.84 2.00 -11.43
N TRP A 325 -20.04 2.42 -11.86
CA TRP A 325 -20.30 2.84 -13.23
C TRP A 325 -20.21 4.36 -13.29
N VAL A 326 -19.26 4.87 -14.06
CA VAL A 326 -19.04 6.32 -14.24
C VAL A 326 -19.81 6.77 -15.48
N LEU A 327 -20.71 7.72 -15.28
CA LEU A 327 -21.60 8.28 -16.30
C LEU A 327 -21.24 9.75 -16.59
N ARG A 328 -21.23 10.10 -17.87
CA ARG A 328 -21.11 11.48 -18.36
C ARG A 328 -22.25 11.81 -19.30
N ALA A 329 -22.81 13.00 -19.14
CA ALA A 329 -23.87 13.50 -19.99
C ALA A 329 -23.22 14.14 -21.20
N HIS A 330 -23.60 13.70 -22.41
CA HIS A 330 -23.10 14.28 -23.66
C HIS A 330 -21.57 14.53 -23.64
N PRO A 331 -20.74 13.50 -23.41
CA PRO A 331 -19.29 13.68 -23.31
C PRO A 331 -18.77 14.44 -24.54
N THR A 332 -17.96 15.47 -24.33
CA THR A 332 -17.43 16.37 -25.39
C THR A 332 -16.83 15.59 -26.56
N PHE A 333 -16.21 14.45 -26.27
CA PHE A 333 -15.76 13.47 -27.26
C PHE A 333 -16.27 12.07 -26.88
N PRO A 334 -17.42 11.63 -27.43
CA PRO A 334 -17.99 10.34 -27.07
C PRO A 334 -17.09 9.20 -27.52
N ARG A 335 -16.46 8.52 -26.54
CA ARG A 335 -15.48 7.46 -26.79
C ARG A 335 -16.16 6.20 -27.34
N LYS A 336 -15.50 5.58 -28.33
CA LYS A 336 -15.91 4.29 -28.92
C LYS A 336 -15.75 3.11 -27.95
N ALA A 337 -15.01 3.32 -26.87
CA ALA A 337 -14.70 2.32 -25.86
C ALA A 337 -15.04 2.83 -24.45
N VAL A 338 -15.13 1.89 -23.53
CA VAL A 338 -15.38 2.09 -22.09
C VAL A 338 -14.16 1.56 -21.33
N LEU A 339 -13.69 2.31 -20.34
CA LEU A 339 -12.63 1.86 -19.44
C LEU A 339 -13.15 0.75 -18.53
N MET A 340 -12.49 -0.41 -18.52
CA MET A 340 -12.70 -1.48 -17.54
C MET A 340 -11.49 -1.55 -16.63
N ALA A 341 -11.66 -1.42 -15.30
CA ALA A 341 -10.54 -1.55 -14.37
C ALA A 341 -10.90 -2.33 -13.09
N ASP A 342 -9.97 -3.13 -12.57
CA ASP A 342 -10.11 -3.90 -11.33
C ASP A 342 -9.09 -3.47 -10.29
N MET A 343 -9.54 -2.64 -9.34
CA MET A 343 -8.68 -2.08 -8.28
C MET A 343 -8.21 -3.13 -7.28
N ARG A 344 -8.83 -4.32 -7.26
CA ARG A 344 -8.41 -5.41 -6.37
C ARG A 344 -7.03 -5.94 -6.71
N ALA A 345 -6.62 -5.84 -7.98
CA ALA A 345 -5.29 -6.26 -8.44
C ALA A 345 -4.16 -5.47 -7.78
N LEU A 346 -4.43 -4.25 -7.33
CA LEU A 346 -3.45 -3.37 -6.70
C LEU A 346 -3.24 -3.68 -5.21
N LEU A 347 -4.19 -4.38 -4.60
CA LEU A 347 -4.16 -4.66 -3.16
C LEU A 347 -3.39 -5.97 -2.87
N PRO A 348 -2.49 -5.97 -1.86
CA PRO A 348 -1.83 -7.18 -1.43
C PRO A 348 -2.81 -8.13 -0.71
N ALA A 349 -2.46 -9.41 -0.63
CA ALA A 349 -3.22 -10.37 0.17
C ALA A 349 -3.32 -9.88 1.64
N ASN A 350 -4.53 -9.87 2.20
CA ASN A 350 -4.84 -9.38 3.55
C ASN A 350 -4.58 -7.87 3.79
N HIS A 351 -4.70 -7.05 2.75
CA HIS A 351 -4.74 -5.60 2.88
C HIS A 351 -5.72 -5.13 3.97
N ARG A 352 -5.29 -4.16 4.80
CA ARG A 352 -6.14 -3.54 5.83
C ARG A 352 -6.39 -2.06 5.58
N ASP A 353 -5.36 -1.27 5.27
CA ASP A 353 -5.45 0.20 5.37
C ASP A 353 -4.70 0.84 4.17
N GLY A 354 -5.41 1.66 3.36
CA GLY A 354 -5.01 2.17 2.02
C GLY A 354 -6.20 2.42 1.05
N TRP A 355 -7.41 2.55 1.60
CA TRP A 355 -8.67 2.63 0.84
C TRP A 355 -8.85 3.99 0.17
N THR A 356 -8.45 5.06 0.83
CA THR A 356 -8.50 6.42 0.31
C THR A 356 -7.58 6.57 -0.91
N ALA A 357 -6.32 6.10 -0.81
CA ALA A 357 -5.43 6.11 -1.98
C ALA A 357 -5.93 5.20 -3.11
N LEU A 358 -6.64 4.11 -2.82
CA LEU A 358 -7.27 3.28 -3.85
C LEU A 358 -8.38 4.04 -4.60
N ALA A 359 -9.20 4.80 -3.87
CA ALA A 359 -10.21 5.68 -4.46
C ALA A 359 -9.56 6.77 -5.33
N GLU A 360 -8.49 7.39 -4.83
CA GLU A 360 -7.72 8.39 -5.56
C GLU A 360 -7.08 7.84 -6.84
N PHE A 361 -6.48 6.65 -6.74
CA PHE A 361 -5.92 5.93 -7.89
C PHE A 361 -7.00 5.72 -8.96
N ALA A 362 -8.15 5.18 -8.57
CA ALA A 362 -9.25 4.88 -9.48
C ALA A 362 -9.80 6.16 -10.13
N ALA A 363 -10.00 7.23 -9.37
CA ALA A 363 -10.53 8.49 -9.89
C ALA A 363 -9.55 9.11 -10.90
N ARG A 364 -8.26 9.14 -10.56
CA ARG A 364 -7.22 9.65 -11.46
C ARG A 364 -7.02 8.78 -12.69
N LEU A 365 -7.24 7.46 -12.60
CA LEU A 365 -7.24 6.58 -13.76
C LEU A 365 -8.37 6.93 -14.72
N VAL A 366 -9.58 7.21 -14.20
CA VAL A 366 -10.72 7.67 -15.00
C VAL A 366 -10.42 9.03 -15.63
N LEU A 367 -9.87 9.99 -14.88
CA LEU A 367 -9.51 11.32 -15.40
C LEU A 367 -8.42 11.23 -16.49
N ALA A 368 -7.39 10.41 -16.28
CA ALA A 368 -6.36 10.14 -17.29
C ALA A 368 -6.95 9.45 -18.53
N TRP A 369 -7.90 8.53 -18.34
CA TRP A 369 -8.65 7.93 -19.44
C TRP A 369 -9.41 8.99 -20.21
N GLU A 370 -10.10 9.93 -19.54
CA GLU A 370 -10.84 11.03 -20.16
C GLU A 370 -9.93 12.04 -20.88
N GLY A 371 -8.65 12.12 -20.51
CA GLY A 371 -7.65 13.02 -21.07
C GLY A 371 -7.38 14.27 -20.22
N ASP A 372 -7.92 14.34 -19.00
CA ASP A 372 -7.71 15.44 -18.06
C ASP A 372 -6.41 15.25 -17.28
N LEU A 373 -5.28 15.52 -17.95
CA LEU A 373 -3.94 15.35 -17.37
C LEU A 373 -3.67 16.29 -16.18
N ALA A 374 -4.34 17.45 -16.12
CA ALA A 374 -4.13 18.43 -15.05
C ALA A 374 -4.61 17.86 -13.70
N HIS A 375 -5.78 17.22 -13.68
CA HIS A 375 -6.33 16.61 -12.47
C HIS A 375 -5.93 15.13 -12.29
N ALA A 376 -5.37 14.50 -13.33
CA ALA A 376 -4.75 13.17 -13.23
C ALA A 376 -3.46 13.17 -12.40
N ASN A 377 -2.76 14.30 -12.32
CA ASN A 377 -1.53 14.40 -11.53
C ASN A 377 -1.81 14.07 -10.04
N TRP A 378 -0.97 13.21 -9.49
CA TRP A 378 -1.02 12.84 -8.08
C TRP A 378 0.21 13.43 -7.39
N SER A 379 -0.02 14.13 -6.28
CA SER A 379 1.01 14.57 -5.34
C SER A 379 0.67 14.02 -3.95
N LEU A 380 1.67 13.53 -3.20
CA LEU A 380 1.47 13.06 -1.82
C LEU A 380 1.92 14.12 -0.80
N PRO A 381 1.15 14.34 0.28
CA PRO A 381 1.61 15.10 1.44
C PRO A 381 2.81 14.45 2.14
N GLU A 382 3.61 15.25 2.84
CA GLU A 382 4.68 14.73 3.71
C GLU A 382 4.08 13.87 4.84
N GLY A 383 4.72 12.74 5.17
CA GLY A 383 4.24 11.82 6.22
C GLY A 383 3.16 10.82 5.79
N THR A 384 2.82 10.74 4.49
CA THR A 384 1.87 9.73 3.97
C THR A 384 2.34 8.29 4.30
N ASN A 385 1.42 7.44 4.73
CA ASN A 385 1.68 6.03 5.02
C ASN A 385 2.25 5.25 3.82
N SER A 386 2.84 4.07 4.08
CA SER A 386 3.52 3.28 3.05
C SER A 386 2.61 2.63 2.01
N SER A 387 1.36 2.30 2.33
CA SER A 387 0.40 1.71 1.38
C SER A 387 -0.09 2.72 0.37
N ASP A 388 -0.35 3.96 0.79
CA ASP A 388 -0.76 5.06 -0.08
C ASP A 388 0.41 5.48 -0.99
N LYS A 389 1.65 5.53 -0.46
CA LYS A 389 2.86 5.68 -1.28
C LYS A 389 2.95 4.62 -2.38
N ARG A 390 2.59 3.36 -2.07
CA ARG A 390 2.61 2.25 -3.05
C ARG A 390 1.66 2.47 -4.20
N LEU A 391 0.41 2.78 -3.90
CA LEU A 391 -0.59 3.02 -4.95
C LEU A 391 -0.21 4.25 -5.78
N HIS A 392 0.30 5.30 -5.15
CA HIS A 392 0.78 6.49 -5.84
C HIS A 392 1.93 6.21 -6.81
N ASN A 393 2.96 5.48 -6.38
CA ASN A 393 4.11 5.16 -7.22
C ASN A 393 3.71 4.23 -8.39
N ILE A 394 2.82 3.27 -8.13
CA ILE A 394 2.24 2.45 -9.20
C ILE A 394 1.52 3.35 -10.22
N TYR A 395 0.75 4.32 -9.75
CA TYR A 395 0.03 5.24 -10.63
C TYR A 395 0.99 6.07 -11.48
N LEU A 396 1.99 6.72 -10.88
CA LEU A 396 2.96 7.54 -11.61
C LEU A 396 3.74 6.73 -12.65
N ARG A 397 4.16 5.50 -12.29
CA ARG A 397 4.88 4.61 -13.22
C ARG A 397 4.07 4.24 -14.44
N GLU A 398 2.80 3.90 -14.23
CA GLU A 398 1.97 3.30 -15.27
C GLU A 398 1.14 4.33 -16.04
N PHE A 399 0.76 5.42 -15.40
CA PHE A 399 -0.19 6.42 -15.91
C PHE A 399 0.33 7.86 -15.84
N GLY A 400 1.56 8.10 -15.38
CA GLY A 400 2.15 9.45 -15.31
C GLY A 400 2.30 10.14 -16.67
N GLY A 401 2.37 9.36 -17.76
CA GLY A 401 2.34 9.86 -19.15
C GLY A 401 0.94 9.93 -19.76
N GLY A 402 -0.12 9.70 -18.98
CA GLY A 402 -1.49 9.53 -19.45
C GLY A 402 -1.96 8.07 -19.46
N TYR A 403 -3.17 7.84 -19.93
CA TYR A 403 -3.78 6.51 -19.92
C TYR A 403 -3.08 5.52 -20.87
N ARG A 404 -2.90 4.27 -20.40
CA ARG A 404 -2.56 3.10 -21.20
C ARG A 404 -3.21 1.84 -20.62
N ASP A 405 -3.40 0.81 -21.43
CA ASP A 405 -3.83 -0.50 -20.93
C ASP A 405 -2.73 -1.11 -20.06
N VAL A 406 -3.12 -1.65 -18.90
CA VAL A 406 -2.20 -2.28 -17.94
C VAL A 406 -2.74 -3.65 -17.57
N THR A 407 -1.98 -4.68 -17.89
CA THR A 407 -2.38 -6.08 -17.74
C THR A 407 -2.83 -6.39 -16.31
N GLY A 408 -4.03 -6.94 -16.18
CA GLY A 408 -4.66 -7.30 -14.91
C GLY A 408 -5.17 -6.11 -14.08
N VAL A 409 -4.98 -4.86 -14.51
CA VAL A 409 -5.44 -3.65 -13.80
C VAL A 409 -6.52 -2.94 -14.60
N CYS A 410 -6.28 -2.62 -15.87
CA CYS A 410 -7.26 -1.93 -16.70
C CYS A 410 -7.08 -2.20 -18.19
N VAL A 411 -8.19 -2.11 -18.93
CA VAL A 411 -8.26 -2.32 -20.38
C VAL A 411 -9.35 -1.45 -21.00
N SER A 412 -9.11 -0.94 -22.20
CA SER A 412 -10.11 -0.28 -23.02
C SER A 412 -10.96 -1.31 -23.78
N VAL A 413 -12.28 -1.36 -23.54
CA VAL A 413 -13.18 -2.31 -24.20
C VAL A 413 -14.14 -1.59 -25.13
N SER A 414 -14.22 -2.04 -26.39
CA SER A 414 -15.15 -1.43 -27.34
C SER A 414 -16.61 -1.66 -26.95
N ARG A 415 -17.48 -0.71 -27.28
CA ARG A 415 -18.92 -0.85 -27.00
C ARG A 415 -19.55 -2.06 -27.69
N GLN A 416 -19.05 -2.45 -28.88
CA GLN A 416 -19.50 -3.65 -29.58
C GLN A 416 -19.17 -4.94 -28.81
N GLN A 417 -17.96 -5.02 -28.23
CA GLN A 417 -17.58 -6.15 -27.36
C GLN A 417 -18.47 -6.23 -26.11
N LEU A 418 -18.83 -5.07 -25.53
CA LEU A 418 -19.73 -5.04 -24.38
C LEU A 418 -21.13 -5.56 -24.72
N LEU A 419 -21.70 -5.08 -25.83
CA LEU A 419 -23.02 -5.54 -26.30
C LEU A 419 -23.00 -7.05 -26.62
N ALA A 420 -21.94 -7.53 -27.28
CA ALA A 420 -21.77 -8.95 -27.58
C ALA A 420 -21.67 -9.83 -26.31
N ASN A 421 -21.13 -9.29 -25.22
CA ASN A 421 -21.05 -9.96 -23.92
C ASN A 421 -22.25 -9.64 -23.00
N HIS A 422 -23.44 -9.47 -23.58
CA HIS A 422 -24.71 -9.19 -22.86
C HIS A 422 -24.66 -7.96 -21.93
N SER A 423 -23.85 -6.97 -22.29
CA SER A 423 -23.60 -5.77 -21.50
C SER A 423 -23.31 -6.09 -20.03
N ARG A 424 -22.47 -7.11 -19.79
CA ARG A 424 -21.98 -7.42 -18.44
C ARG A 424 -21.03 -6.30 -18.01
N LEU A 425 -21.45 -5.49 -17.04
CA LEU A 425 -20.70 -4.34 -16.55
C LEU A 425 -19.95 -4.68 -15.26
N GLN A 426 -19.04 -5.65 -15.40
CA GLN A 426 -18.11 -6.07 -14.36
C GLN A 426 -16.70 -6.15 -14.96
N ALA A 427 -15.78 -5.31 -14.49
CA ALA A 427 -14.49 -5.12 -15.14
C ALA A 427 -13.64 -6.39 -15.18
N ARG A 428 -13.68 -7.19 -14.10
CA ARG A 428 -12.90 -8.43 -14.01
C ARG A 428 -13.18 -9.42 -15.15
N ASP A 429 -14.40 -9.42 -15.70
CA ASP A 429 -14.79 -10.37 -16.75
C ASP A 429 -14.01 -10.11 -18.05
N TYR A 430 -13.53 -8.87 -18.24
CA TYR A 430 -12.71 -8.46 -19.39
C TYR A 430 -11.20 -8.55 -19.11
N LEU A 431 -10.81 -8.72 -17.85
CA LEU A 431 -9.42 -8.86 -17.41
C LEU A 431 -9.06 -10.33 -17.09
N ALA A 432 -10.04 -11.23 -16.98
CA ALA A 432 -9.84 -12.60 -16.51
C ALA A 432 -8.93 -13.47 -17.39
N SER A 433 -8.86 -13.18 -18.70
CA SER A 433 -7.94 -13.85 -19.63
C SER A 433 -6.48 -13.40 -19.45
N GLN A 434 -6.27 -12.29 -18.75
CA GLN A 434 -4.95 -11.73 -18.50
C GLN A 434 -4.39 -12.32 -17.22
N LYS A 435 -3.12 -12.75 -17.24
CA LYS A 435 -2.42 -13.11 -16.00
C LYS A 435 -2.33 -11.85 -15.12
N PRO A 436 -2.82 -11.88 -13.88
CA PRO A 436 -2.78 -10.71 -13.01
C PRO A 436 -1.33 -10.35 -12.72
N ARG A 437 -0.94 -9.11 -13.03
CA ARG A 437 0.38 -8.59 -12.66
C ARG A 437 0.45 -8.47 -11.13
N ILE A 438 1.53 -8.99 -10.55
CA ILE A 438 1.73 -9.01 -9.10
C ILE A 438 2.44 -7.72 -8.69
N TRP A 439 1.75 -6.86 -7.95
CA TRP A 439 2.28 -5.57 -7.52
C TRP A 439 2.96 -5.63 -6.14
N THR A 440 3.58 -6.75 -5.78
CA THR A 440 3.95 -7.04 -4.39
C THR A 440 4.99 -6.10 -3.81
N SER A 441 5.99 -5.71 -4.60
CA SER A 441 7.07 -4.85 -4.12
C SER A 441 6.62 -3.39 -3.95
N GLY A 442 5.80 -2.89 -4.88
CA GLY A 442 5.58 -1.46 -5.08
C GLY A 442 6.74 -0.75 -5.79
N LEU A 443 7.94 -1.32 -5.74
CA LEU A 443 9.14 -0.87 -6.43
C LEU A 443 8.99 -0.95 -7.95
N ASP A 444 9.66 -0.06 -8.67
CA ASP A 444 9.87 -0.18 -10.11
C ASP A 444 11.12 -1.01 -10.40
N ASN A 445 10.93 -2.22 -10.92
CA ASN A 445 12.00 -3.14 -11.27
C ASN A 445 12.45 -3.02 -12.73
N ALA A 446 11.92 -2.07 -13.51
CA ALA A 446 12.20 -1.96 -14.95
C ALA A 446 13.71 -1.83 -15.26
N ALA A 447 14.44 -1.06 -14.45
CA ALA A 447 15.89 -0.92 -14.60
C ALA A 447 16.63 -2.27 -14.45
N ILE A 448 16.24 -3.09 -13.47
CA ILE A 448 16.81 -4.43 -13.27
C ILE A 448 16.40 -5.35 -14.42
N ALA A 449 15.12 -5.34 -14.82
CA ALA A 449 14.63 -6.16 -15.92
C ALA A 449 15.37 -5.87 -17.24
N GLN A 450 15.63 -4.58 -17.54
CA GLN A 450 16.44 -4.19 -18.71
C GLN A 450 17.88 -4.73 -18.62
N LEU A 451 18.52 -4.63 -17.46
CA LEU A 451 19.88 -5.17 -17.26
C LEU A 451 19.91 -6.69 -17.42
N LEU A 452 18.91 -7.41 -16.92
CA LEU A 452 18.81 -8.87 -17.07
C LEU A 452 18.56 -9.28 -18.53
N ALA A 453 17.83 -8.48 -19.30
CA ALA A 453 17.54 -8.74 -20.71
C ALA A 453 18.74 -8.45 -21.64
N ALA A 454 19.62 -7.53 -21.27
CA ALA A 454 20.69 -7.01 -22.14
C ALA A 454 21.83 -8.00 -22.48
N LYS A 455 21.78 -9.27 -22.03
CA LYS A 455 22.82 -10.31 -22.26
C LYS A 455 24.25 -9.77 -22.10
N ARG A 456 24.55 -9.24 -20.91
CA ARG A 456 25.81 -8.55 -20.58
C ARG A 456 26.99 -9.52 -20.56
N GLU A 457 28.13 -9.08 -21.10
CA GLU A 457 29.44 -9.76 -20.99
C GLU A 457 30.50 -8.72 -20.55
N PRO A 458 31.17 -8.88 -19.39
CA PRO A 458 30.99 -9.97 -18.42
C PRO A 458 29.66 -9.88 -17.65
N ARG A 459 29.20 -11.02 -17.11
CA ARG A 459 27.99 -11.07 -16.27
C ARG A 459 28.33 -10.56 -14.87
N GLU A 460 27.81 -9.38 -14.53
CA GLU A 460 28.00 -8.77 -13.21
C GLU A 460 26.75 -8.91 -12.32
N PRO A 461 26.92 -9.16 -11.00
CA PRO A 461 25.83 -9.15 -10.04
C PRO A 461 25.15 -7.77 -9.94
N ILE A 462 23.86 -7.75 -9.63
CA ILE A 462 23.09 -6.52 -9.38
C ILE A 462 22.80 -6.44 -7.88
N TYR A 463 23.09 -5.31 -7.25
CA TYR A 463 22.84 -5.10 -5.81
C TYR A 463 21.68 -4.13 -5.59
N VAL A 464 20.78 -4.48 -4.68
CA VAL A 464 19.67 -3.65 -4.21
C VAL A 464 19.82 -3.47 -2.71
N ILE A 465 20.05 -2.23 -2.29
CA ILE A 465 20.23 -1.86 -0.89
C ILE A 465 19.09 -0.98 -0.40
N GLY A 466 18.74 -1.04 0.88
CA GLY A 466 17.72 -0.15 1.44
C GLY A 466 17.33 -0.55 2.84
N ASN A 467 16.55 0.31 3.49
CA ASN A 467 16.07 0.09 4.85
C ASN A 467 15.15 -1.14 4.97
N ASN A 468 14.95 -1.60 6.21
CA ASN A 468 13.94 -2.61 6.51
C ASN A 468 12.55 -2.06 6.19
N GLY A 469 11.74 -2.85 5.49
CA GLY A 469 10.40 -2.44 5.07
C GLY A 469 10.30 -1.76 3.69
N GLU A 470 11.42 -1.48 3.02
CA GLU A 470 11.44 -0.89 1.65
C GLU A 470 10.99 -1.86 0.53
N GLY A 471 10.64 -3.10 0.87
CA GLY A 471 10.10 -4.06 -0.10
C GLY A 471 11.13 -4.87 -0.89
N LYS A 472 12.41 -4.87 -0.50
CA LYS A 472 13.49 -5.60 -1.21
C LYS A 472 13.22 -7.10 -1.41
N SER A 473 12.79 -7.83 -0.37
CA SER A 473 12.47 -9.25 -0.50
C SER A 473 11.23 -9.49 -1.38
N LEU A 474 10.27 -8.55 -1.38
CA LEU A 474 9.11 -8.59 -2.28
C LEU A 474 9.50 -8.28 -3.72
N LEU A 475 10.51 -7.43 -3.95
CA LEU A 475 11.12 -7.19 -5.26
C LEU A 475 11.79 -8.45 -5.80
N LEU A 476 12.59 -9.15 -4.99
CA LEU A 476 13.20 -10.42 -5.43
C LEU A 476 12.13 -11.45 -5.80
N ARG A 477 11.05 -11.56 -5.02
CA ARG A 477 9.92 -12.42 -5.35
C ARG A 477 9.29 -12.06 -6.70
N GLU A 478 9.03 -10.78 -6.95
CA GLU A 478 8.42 -10.31 -8.20
C GLU A 478 9.32 -10.61 -9.41
N ILE A 479 10.63 -10.38 -9.28
CA ILE A 479 11.62 -10.76 -10.30
C ILE A 479 11.62 -12.28 -10.51
N ALA A 480 11.50 -13.07 -9.43
CA ALA A 480 11.47 -14.52 -9.54
C ALA A 480 10.27 -15.02 -10.34
N GLU A 481 9.08 -14.52 -10.02
CA GLU A 481 7.83 -14.87 -10.70
C GLU A 481 7.90 -14.48 -12.19
N GLN A 482 8.38 -13.27 -12.51
CA GLN A 482 8.57 -12.80 -13.90
C GLN A 482 9.56 -13.67 -14.69
N SER A 483 10.67 -14.06 -14.06
CA SER A 483 11.71 -14.89 -14.69
C SER A 483 11.21 -16.31 -14.96
N VAL A 484 10.48 -16.91 -14.00
CA VAL A 484 9.84 -18.22 -14.16
C VAL A 484 8.81 -18.22 -15.28
N GLU A 485 8.03 -17.15 -15.42
CA GLU A 485 7.08 -16.98 -16.52
C GLU A 485 7.75 -16.91 -17.90
N GLN A 486 8.98 -16.41 -17.96
CA GLN A 486 9.81 -16.41 -19.17
C GLN A 486 10.47 -17.77 -19.45
N GLY A 487 10.21 -18.80 -18.63
CA GLY A 487 10.83 -20.12 -18.75
C GLY A 487 12.29 -20.15 -18.32
N ARG A 488 12.74 -19.18 -17.53
CA ARG A 488 14.11 -19.06 -17.07
C ARG A 488 14.30 -19.75 -15.72
N THR A 489 15.28 -20.66 -15.64
CA THR A 489 15.68 -21.31 -14.38
C THR A 489 16.05 -20.25 -13.34
N THR A 490 15.32 -20.22 -12.23
CA THR A 490 15.41 -19.19 -11.21
C THR A 490 15.56 -19.82 -9.83
N ILE A 491 16.53 -19.35 -9.05
CA ILE A 491 16.86 -19.87 -7.72
C ILE A 491 16.77 -18.76 -6.69
N GLY A 492 15.98 -18.97 -5.64
CA GLY A 492 15.88 -18.05 -4.49
C GLY A 492 16.69 -18.56 -3.30
N VAL A 493 17.75 -17.86 -2.93
CA VAL A 493 18.59 -18.15 -1.76
C VAL A 493 18.28 -17.12 -0.67
N ALA A 494 17.94 -17.58 0.53
CA ALA A 494 17.69 -16.70 1.66
C ALA A 494 18.17 -17.31 2.97
N PHE A 495 18.71 -16.48 3.86
CA PHE A 495 19.14 -16.92 5.20
C PHE A 495 18.16 -16.49 6.29
N GLY A 496 17.42 -15.39 6.08
CA GLY A 496 16.39 -14.92 7.01
C GLY A 496 15.08 -15.71 6.92
N PHE A 497 14.46 -15.99 8.07
CA PHE A 497 13.14 -16.64 8.15
C PHE A 497 11.99 -15.77 7.60
N SER A 498 12.25 -14.48 7.38
CA SER A 498 11.30 -13.48 6.91
C SER A 498 11.18 -13.38 5.39
N ASP A 499 12.14 -13.89 4.60
CA ASP A 499 12.39 -13.68 3.15
C ASP A 499 11.23 -13.05 2.32
N ARG A 500 10.71 -13.70 1.28
CA ARG A 500 9.36 -13.60 0.64
C ARG A 500 9.23 -14.49 -0.61
N PHE A 501 10.20 -15.36 -0.90
CA PHE A 501 10.19 -16.22 -2.07
C PHE A 501 8.97 -17.16 -2.10
N PRO A 502 8.51 -17.58 -3.30
CA PRO A 502 7.40 -18.51 -3.44
C PRO A 502 7.71 -19.83 -2.72
N HIS A 503 6.92 -20.17 -1.70
CA HIS A 503 7.01 -21.45 -1.01
C HIS A 503 5.84 -22.34 -1.47
N ARG A 504 5.97 -22.96 -2.64
CA ARG A 504 5.02 -23.99 -3.09
C ARG A 504 5.71 -25.34 -2.99
N ALA A 505 5.18 -26.22 -2.13
CA ALA A 505 5.49 -27.64 -2.22
C ALA A 505 5.12 -28.09 -3.64
N GLN A 506 6.07 -28.69 -4.37
CA GLN A 506 5.88 -29.24 -5.71
C GLN A 506 4.68 -30.20 -5.74
N LYS A 507 3.46 -29.68 -5.94
CA LYS A 507 2.24 -30.48 -6.14
C LYS A 507 1.84 -30.55 -7.61
N ASN A 508 2.28 -29.61 -8.44
CA ASN A 508 2.04 -29.60 -9.88
C ASN A 508 3.38 -29.66 -10.64
N LYS A 509 3.47 -30.54 -11.65
CA LYS A 509 4.64 -30.74 -12.52
C LYS A 509 5.01 -29.53 -13.40
N GLU A 510 4.26 -28.42 -13.33
CA GLU A 510 4.42 -27.25 -14.21
C GLU A 510 5.40 -26.18 -13.68
N ASP A 511 5.67 -26.13 -12.36
CA ASP A 511 6.60 -25.16 -11.75
C ASP A 511 8.07 -25.68 -11.76
N VAL A 512 8.59 -26.10 -12.92
CA VAL A 512 9.96 -26.69 -13.05
C VAL A 512 11.06 -25.63 -12.94
N PHE A 513 10.76 -24.38 -13.31
CA PHE A 513 11.76 -23.32 -13.42
C PHE A 513 12.10 -22.60 -12.11
N PHE A 514 11.46 -22.92 -10.98
CA PHE A 514 11.82 -22.32 -9.67
C PHE A 514 12.43 -23.33 -8.69
N ARG A 515 13.48 -22.90 -7.99
CA ARG A 515 14.08 -23.64 -6.86
C ARG A 515 14.27 -22.73 -5.65
N TYR A 516 13.75 -23.14 -4.50
CA TYR A 516 13.93 -22.44 -3.23
C TYR A 516 15.07 -23.08 -2.42
N GLU A 517 16.04 -22.26 -2.02
CA GLU A 517 17.25 -22.62 -1.28
C GLU A 517 17.36 -21.80 0.03
N GLY A 518 16.23 -21.59 0.72
CA GLY A 518 16.17 -20.82 1.97
C GLY A 518 15.83 -21.62 3.23
N THR A 519 15.81 -20.94 4.38
CA THR A 519 15.78 -21.54 5.73
C THR A 519 14.38 -21.80 6.29
N ARG A 520 13.30 -21.56 5.52
CA ARG A 520 11.92 -21.75 6.00
C ARG A 520 11.48 -23.20 6.26
N ASN A 521 12.25 -24.19 5.83
CA ASN A 521 11.98 -25.62 6.07
C ASN A 521 12.35 -26.08 7.52
N ALA A 522 12.21 -25.22 8.53
CA ALA A 522 12.93 -25.35 9.80
C ALA A 522 12.05 -25.29 11.07
N ASN A 523 11.87 -26.45 11.71
CA ASN A 523 11.72 -26.55 13.17
C ASN A 523 13.12 -26.71 13.80
N SER A 524 13.39 -26.03 14.92
CA SER A 524 14.73 -25.55 15.31
C SER A 524 15.87 -26.57 15.42
N THR A 525 15.68 -27.74 16.03
CA THR A 525 16.75 -28.76 16.17
C THR A 525 16.85 -29.68 14.95
N ALA A 526 15.72 -30.12 14.40
CA ALA A 526 15.70 -30.99 13.21
C ALA A 526 16.22 -30.29 11.94
N SER A 527 16.20 -28.95 11.92
CA SER A 527 16.63 -28.14 10.77
C SER A 527 18.16 -28.10 10.59
N ALA A 528 18.94 -28.04 11.67
CA ALA A 528 20.41 -27.96 11.59
C ALA A 528 21.01 -29.27 11.04
N LYS A 529 20.53 -30.42 11.54
CA LYS A 529 20.89 -31.74 11.01
C LYS A 529 20.52 -31.87 9.53
N LYS A 530 19.29 -31.50 9.17
CA LYS A 530 18.83 -31.56 7.77
C LYS A 530 19.67 -30.68 6.86
N LEU A 531 20.03 -29.47 7.30
CA LEU A 531 20.90 -28.57 6.56
C LEU A 531 22.31 -29.17 6.39
N ALA A 532 22.92 -29.68 7.46
CA ALA A 532 24.25 -30.28 7.41
C ALA A 532 24.32 -31.46 6.43
N LEU A 533 23.32 -32.35 6.47
CA LEU A 533 23.23 -33.50 5.55
C LEU A 533 22.97 -33.07 4.09
N ASP A 534 22.08 -32.09 3.87
CA ASP A 534 21.83 -31.51 2.54
C ASP A 534 23.11 -30.86 1.96
N MET A 535 23.87 -30.14 2.80
CA MET A 535 25.15 -29.57 2.41
C MET A 535 26.18 -30.66 2.08
N GLY A 536 26.20 -31.77 2.82
CA GLY A 536 27.10 -32.90 2.57
C GLY A 536 26.88 -33.51 1.20
N LYS A 537 25.61 -33.79 0.87
CA LYS A 537 25.22 -34.26 -0.46
C LYS A 537 25.60 -33.28 -1.57
N LYS A 538 25.24 -32.01 -1.42
CA LYS A 538 25.55 -30.96 -2.42
C LYS A 538 27.05 -30.75 -2.60
N MET A 539 27.82 -30.81 -1.53
CA MET A 539 29.28 -30.71 -1.58
C MET A 539 29.87 -31.90 -2.34
N PHE A 540 29.39 -33.13 -2.12
CA PHE A 540 29.83 -34.29 -2.89
C PHE A 540 29.50 -34.14 -4.39
N ASP A 541 28.30 -33.69 -4.72
CA ASP A 541 27.87 -33.44 -6.11
C ASP A 541 28.76 -32.38 -6.78
N ILE A 542 29.18 -31.34 -6.06
CA ILE A 542 30.17 -30.35 -6.54
C ILE A 542 31.51 -31.02 -6.82
N HIS A 543 32.00 -31.87 -5.91
CA HIS A 543 33.31 -32.50 -6.03
C HIS A 543 33.37 -33.59 -7.11
N CYS A 544 32.23 -34.05 -7.62
CA CYS A 544 32.17 -34.97 -8.75
C CYS A 544 32.13 -34.25 -10.12
N ASP A 545 31.91 -32.93 -10.15
CA ASP A 545 31.81 -32.13 -11.37
C ASP A 545 33.03 -31.20 -11.50
N PRO A 546 33.87 -31.33 -12.54
CA PRO A 546 35.07 -30.51 -12.70
C PRO A 546 34.80 -28.99 -12.75
N HIS A 547 33.70 -28.59 -13.39
CA HIS A 547 33.35 -27.18 -13.58
C HIS A 547 32.87 -26.56 -12.27
N ARG A 548 32.04 -27.29 -11.51
CA ARG A 548 31.57 -26.84 -10.19
C ARG A 548 32.68 -26.88 -9.15
N LEU A 549 33.54 -27.90 -9.18
CA LEU A 549 34.67 -28.02 -8.26
C LEU A 549 35.68 -26.86 -8.46
N ALA A 550 35.92 -26.45 -9.70
CA ALA A 550 36.78 -25.30 -10.00
C ALA A 550 36.22 -24.00 -9.36
N ALA A 551 34.93 -23.72 -9.57
CA ALA A 551 34.27 -22.56 -8.97
C ALA A 551 34.25 -22.60 -7.44
N PHE A 552 33.96 -23.79 -6.88
CA PHE A 552 33.93 -24.00 -5.44
C PHE A 552 35.32 -23.81 -4.80
N SER A 553 36.38 -24.32 -5.43
CA SER A 553 37.76 -24.12 -4.97
C SER A 553 38.16 -22.66 -5.02
N MET A 554 37.84 -21.96 -6.11
CA MET A 554 38.07 -20.51 -6.24
C MET A 554 37.34 -19.71 -5.14
N GLY A 555 36.09 -20.09 -4.82
CA GLY A 555 35.34 -19.47 -3.72
C GLY A 555 35.99 -19.70 -2.36
N LEU A 556 36.43 -20.93 -2.05
CA LEU A 556 37.10 -21.24 -0.79
C LEU A 556 38.44 -20.52 -0.63
N GLU A 557 39.24 -20.41 -1.71
CA GLU A 557 40.50 -19.68 -1.70
C GLU A 557 40.32 -18.20 -1.35
N LEU A 558 39.26 -17.56 -1.86
CA LEU A 558 38.94 -16.17 -1.55
C LEU A 558 38.52 -15.96 -0.10
N LEU A 559 37.98 -17.00 0.54
CA LEU A 559 37.52 -16.97 1.92
C LEU A 559 38.62 -17.36 2.93
N ASP A 560 39.85 -17.58 2.46
CA ASP A 560 41.00 -18.10 3.22
C ASP A 560 40.75 -19.49 3.85
N PHE A 561 39.79 -20.24 3.32
CA PHE A 561 39.55 -21.64 3.67
C PHE A 561 40.43 -22.56 2.81
N ARG A 562 41.76 -22.46 2.96
CA ARG A 562 42.72 -23.39 2.34
C ARG A 562 42.73 -24.74 3.08
N ALA A 563 41.54 -25.28 3.32
CA ALA A 563 41.32 -26.45 4.14
C ALA A 563 41.25 -27.71 3.27
N ARG A 564 41.79 -28.83 3.77
CA ARG A 564 41.44 -30.14 3.22
C ARG A 564 39.94 -30.38 3.43
N ARG A 565 39.32 -31.01 2.44
CA ARG A 565 37.86 -31.05 2.27
C ARG A 565 37.38 -32.46 2.59
N TYR A 566 36.52 -32.61 3.59
CA TYR A 566 36.11 -33.92 4.10
C TYR A 566 34.60 -34.09 4.12
N LEU A 567 34.15 -35.34 4.08
CA LEU A 567 32.82 -35.75 4.52
C LEU A 567 32.97 -36.62 5.77
N VAL A 568 32.17 -36.31 6.79
CA VAL A 568 32.15 -37.04 8.07
C VAL A 568 30.72 -37.40 8.45
N PRO A 569 30.47 -38.50 9.18
CA PRO A 569 29.13 -38.82 9.66
C PRO A 569 28.55 -37.71 10.55
N PHE A 570 27.24 -37.51 10.50
CA PHE A 570 26.56 -36.59 11.43
C PHE A 570 26.35 -37.24 12.81
N THR A 571 26.97 -36.69 13.85
CA THR A 571 26.80 -37.07 15.26
C THR A 571 26.31 -35.87 16.07
N SER A 572 25.43 -36.09 17.05
CA SER A 572 24.77 -35.02 17.81
C SER A 572 25.56 -34.56 19.05
N GLU A 573 26.35 -35.46 19.62
CA GLU A 573 27.25 -35.29 20.76
C GLU A 573 28.59 -35.97 20.44
N TRP A 574 29.70 -35.52 21.05
CA TRP A 574 31.07 -35.99 20.79
C TRP A 574 31.68 -36.53 22.10
N ASP A 575 31.72 -37.85 22.27
CA ASP A 575 32.41 -38.48 23.39
C ASP A 575 33.83 -38.91 23.00
N SER A 576 34.75 -38.93 23.96
CA SER A 576 36.17 -39.29 23.75
C SER A 576 36.41 -40.72 23.22
N GLN A 577 35.38 -41.57 23.14
CA GLN A 577 35.42 -42.92 22.54
C GLN A 577 35.00 -42.95 21.06
N ASP A 578 34.41 -41.89 20.50
CA ASP A 578 33.93 -41.82 19.10
C ASP A 578 35.00 -41.41 18.08
N THR A 579 36.20 -41.03 18.54
CA THR A 579 37.30 -40.57 17.69
C THR A 579 37.81 -41.62 16.71
N ASP A 580 37.81 -42.92 17.08
CA ASP A 580 38.28 -44.01 16.21
C ASP A 580 37.26 -44.37 15.09
N LEU A 581 35.97 -44.22 15.37
CA LEU A 581 34.89 -44.37 14.38
C LEU A 581 34.87 -43.18 13.39
N LEU A 582 35.20 -41.98 13.87
CA LEU A 582 35.36 -40.79 13.03
C LEU A 582 36.51 -40.93 12.04
N VAL A 583 37.68 -41.37 12.49
CA VAL A 583 38.85 -41.54 11.61
C VAL A 583 38.60 -42.59 10.53
N SER A 584 37.91 -43.69 10.87
CA SER A 584 37.59 -44.76 9.90
C SER A 584 36.47 -44.40 8.92
N SER A 585 35.59 -43.46 9.27
CA SER A 585 34.44 -43.04 8.45
C SER A 585 34.62 -41.67 7.78
N THR A 586 35.75 -41.00 8.00
CA THR A 586 36.08 -39.71 7.36
C THR A 586 36.55 -39.95 5.94
N VAL A 587 35.88 -39.29 4.99
CA VAL A 587 36.23 -39.36 3.57
C VAL A 587 36.90 -38.06 3.16
N LEU A 588 38.15 -38.13 2.71
CA LEU A 588 38.85 -36.99 2.10
C LEU A 588 38.39 -36.83 0.64
N LEU A 589 37.87 -35.65 0.31
CA LEU A 589 37.53 -35.28 -1.06
C LEU A 589 38.77 -34.74 -1.76
N SER A 590 39.06 -35.30 -2.94
CA SER A 590 40.14 -34.88 -3.80
C SER A 590 39.82 -33.56 -4.51
N ASP A 591 40.88 -32.80 -4.80
CA ASP A 591 40.86 -31.62 -5.67
C ASP A 591 40.63 -31.99 -7.16
N LEU A 592 40.61 -33.29 -7.50
CA LEU A 592 40.36 -33.83 -8.83
C LEU A 592 39.01 -34.55 -8.88
N ALA A 593 38.06 -34.01 -9.64
CA ALA A 593 36.69 -34.50 -9.64
C ALA A 593 36.53 -35.98 -10.00
N ARG A 594 37.34 -36.48 -10.94
CA ARG A 594 37.36 -37.89 -11.37
C ARG A 594 37.70 -38.88 -10.23
N GLU A 595 38.44 -38.44 -9.22
CA GLU A 595 38.86 -39.28 -8.08
C GLU A 595 37.77 -39.38 -7.02
N ASN A 596 36.77 -38.50 -7.06
CA ASN A 596 35.63 -38.50 -6.13
C ASN A 596 34.45 -39.33 -6.65
N ILE A 597 34.41 -39.65 -7.94
CA ILE A 597 33.33 -40.45 -8.55
C ILE A 597 33.35 -41.86 -7.96
N GLY A 598 32.24 -42.27 -7.32
CA GLY A 598 32.11 -43.58 -6.68
C GLY A 598 32.85 -43.70 -5.34
N LEU A 599 33.39 -42.61 -4.80
CA LEU A 599 34.12 -42.60 -3.52
C LEU A 599 33.21 -42.89 -2.32
N VAL A 600 31.93 -42.52 -2.40
CA VAL A 600 30.94 -42.69 -1.34
C VAL A 600 29.65 -43.28 -1.92
N GLU A 601 29.17 -44.38 -1.35
CA GLU A 601 27.89 -44.98 -1.73
C GLU A 601 26.71 -44.06 -1.38
N PRO A 602 25.64 -44.01 -2.20
CA PRO A 602 24.50 -43.10 -1.97
C PRO A 602 23.83 -43.24 -0.59
N SER A 603 23.80 -44.46 -0.05
CA SER A 603 23.25 -44.75 1.28
C SER A 603 24.11 -44.17 2.40
N ALA A 604 25.44 -44.23 2.27
CA ALA A 604 26.37 -43.64 3.23
C ALA A 604 26.36 -42.11 3.16
N LEU A 605 26.30 -41.54 1.95
CA LEU A 605 26.25 -40.09 1.73
C LEU A 605 25.05 -39.43 2.42
N ALA A 606 23.92 -40.13 2.52
CA ALA A 606 22.71 -39.61 3.18
C ALA A 606 22.90 -39.28 4.68
N SER A 607 23.93 -39.85 5.31
CA SER A 607 24.29 -39.62 6.72
C SER A 607 25.54 -38.75 6.92
N MET A 608 26.12 -38.22 5.85
CA MET A 608 27.38 -37.47 5.89
C MET A 608 27.14 -35.96 5.84
N GLN A 609 28.01 -35.21 6.52
CA GLN A 609 28.07 -33.74 6.50
C GLN A 609 29.45 -33.26 6.04
N PRO A 610 29.56 -32.00 5.54
CA PRO A 610 30.85 -31.39 5.23
C PRO A 610 31.73 -31.26 6.47
N ALA A 611 33.04 -31.36 6.29
CA ALA A 611 34.01 -30.94 7.29
C ALA A 611 35.26 -30.33 6.63
N LEU A 612 35.91 -29.41 7.35
CA LEU A 612 37.07 -28.65 6.86
C LEU A 612 38.27 -28.87 7.80
N GLY A 613 39.44 -29.19 7.25
CA GLY A 613 40.69 -29.28 8.02
C GLY A 613 41.47 -27.96 8.05
N ARG A 614 41.84 -27.44 9.22
CA ARG A 614 42.57 -26.16 9.33
C ARG A 614 44.06 -26.31 9.03
N MET A 615 44.67 -25.39 8.26
CA MET A 615 46.10 -25.49 7.90
C MET A 615 47.05 -25.38 9.10
N SER A 616 46.66 -24.67 10.15
CA SER A 616 47.47 -24.46 11.37
C SER A 616 47.61 -25.73 12.22
N THR A 617 46.68 -26.67 12.12
CA THR A 617 46.62 -27.90 12.91
C THR A 617 46.25 -29.08 12.00
N ARG A 618 47.27 -29.79 11.47
CA ARG A 618 47.09 -30.92 10.52
C ARG A 618 46.16 -32.04 10.99
N SER A 619 45.81 -32.08 12.28
CA SER A 619 45.01 -33.12 12.93
C SER A 619 43.59 -32.69 13.32
N GLU A 620 43.18 -31.45 13.06
CA GLU A 620 41.88 -30.93 13.49
C GLU A 620 40.94 -30.75 12.29
N VAL A 621 39.88 -31.56 12.25
CA VAL A 621 38.81 -31.51 11.25
C VAL A 621 37.57 -30.97 11.94
N THR A 622 37.03 -29.85 11.43
CA THR A 622 35.83 -29.22 11.99
C THR A 622 34.63 -29.53 11.08
N PRO A 623 33.62 -30.29 11.58
CA PRO A 623 32.38 -30.53 10.85
C PRO A 623 31.53 -29.28 10.69
N PHE A 624 30.66 -29.29 9.68
CA PHE A 624 29.73 -28.20 9.38
C PHE A 624 28.91 -27.80 10.61
N SER A 625 28.41 -28.75 11.39
CA SER A 625 27.63 -28.49 12.61
C SER A 625 28.39 -27.72 13.70
N GLU A 626 29.72 -27.77 13.70
CA GLU A 626 30.59 -27.12 14.70
C GLU A 626 31.25 -25.83 14.21
N LEU A 627 31.15 -25.54 12.91
CA LEU A 627 31.55 -24.26 12.35
C LEU A 627 30.76 -23.12 13.02
N SER A 628 31.40 -21.95 13.15
CA SER A 628 30.67 -20.76 13.60
C SER A 628 29.54 -20.41 12.63
N SER A 629 28.48 -19.74 13.10
CA SER A 629 27.30 -19.43 12.29
C SER A 629 27.64 -18.67 11.00
N GLY A 630 28.64 -17.79 11.03
CA GLY A 630 29.13 -17.11 9.83
C GLY A 630 29.87 -18.03 8.86
N GLU A 631 30.69 -18.98 9.34
CA GLU A 631 31.37 -19.97 8.48
C GLU A 631 30.35 -20.92 7.84
N GLN A 632 29.38 -21.39 8.62
CA GLN A 632 28.26 -22.19 8.11
C GLN A 632 27.51 -21.46 7.00
N GLN A 633 27.22 -20.17 7.21
CA GLN A 633 26.49 -19.37 6.22
C GLN A 633 27.30 -19.14 4.96
N MET A 634 28.59 -18.81 5.06
CA MET A 634 29.47 -18.62 3.90
C MET A 634 29.63 -19.91 3.10
N LEU A 635 29.89 -21.03 3.77
CA LEU A 635 30.01 -22.33 3.12
C LEU A 635 28.68 -22.74 2.48
N ALA A 636 27.55 -22.55 3.18
CA ALA A 636 26.23 -22.85 2.64
C ALA A 636 25.89 -21.99 1.42
N LEU A 637 26.22 -20.70 1.43
CA LEU A 637 26.02 -19.82 0.27
C LEU A 637 26.83 -20.32 -0.94
N LEU A 638 28.12 -20.60 -0.73
CA LEU A 638 29.02 -21.08 -1.77
C LEU A 638 28.53 -22.40 -2.37
N VAL A 639 28.16 -23.38 -1.53
CA VAL A 639 27.61 -24.67 -1.96
C VAL A 639 26.31 -24.50 -2.73
N LYS A 640 25.37 -23.70 -2.22
CA LYS A 640 24.06 -23.46 -2.86
C LYS A 640 24.21 -22.81 -4.24
N VAL A 641 25.09 -21.81 -4.37
CA VAL A 641 25.36 -21.16 -5.66
C VAL A 641 26.06 -22.14 -6.60
N ALA A 642 27.11 -22.83 -6.17
CA ALA A 642 27.89 -23.74 -7.03
C ALA A 642 27.08 -24.94 -7.56
N VAL A 643 26.13 -25.49 -6.78
CA VAL A 643 25.22 -26.55 -7.25
C VAL A 643 24.14 -26.02 -8.21
N SER A 644 23.68 -24.80 -7.98
CA SER A 644 22.50 -24.25 -8.65
C SER A 644 22.80 -23.44 -9.89
N ALA A 645 24.00 -22.88 -9.99
CA ALA A 645 24.40 -22.02 -11.08
C ALA A 645 24.58 -22.83 -12.37
N THR A 646 23.91 -22.37 -13.43
CA THR A 646 24.02 -22.87 -14.80
C THR A 646 23.98 -21.66 -15.75
N PRO A 647 24.49 -21.78 -16.98
CA PRO A 647 24.41 -20.69 -17.95
C PRO A 647 22.98 -20.16 -18.09
N ASN A 648 22.84 -18.83 -18.08
CA ASN A 648 21.56 -18.11 -18.12
C ASN A 648 20.60 -18.37 -16.95
N ALA A 649 20.98 -19.06 -15.87
CA ALA A 649 20.16 -19.09 -14.66
C ALA A 649 20.08 -17.70 -14.01
N LEU A 650 19.00 -17.46 -13.25
CA LEU A 650 18.86 -16.28 -12.40
C LEU A 650 18.94 -16.68 -10.93
N ILE A 651 19.92 -16.17 -10.21
CA ILE A 651 20.10 -16.41 -8.77
C ILE A 651 19.71 -15.16 -8.01
N LEU A 652 18.76 -15.28 -7.09
CA LEU A 652 18.23 -14.20 -6.28
C LEU A 652 18.65 -14.45 -4.84
N ILE A 653 19.37 -13.53 -4.23
CA ILE A 653 19.98 -13.72 -2.90
C ILE A 653 19.42 -12.66 -1.95
N ASP A 654 18.74 -13.09 -0.89
CA ASP A 654 18.16 -12.21 0.12
C ASP A 654 18.96 -12.26 1.42
N GLU A 655 19.46 -11.09 1.84
CA GLU A 655 20.25 -10.84 3.04
C GLU A 655 21.41 -11.84 3.26
N PRO A 656 22.37 -11.92 2.32
CA PRO A 656 23.51 -12.82 2.47
C PRO A 656 24.46 -12.45 3.62
N GLU A 657 24.36 -11.24 4.18
CA GLU A 657 25.19 -10.72 5.26
C GLU A 657 24.80 -11.19 6.66
N ILE A 658 23.65 -11.84 6.84
CA ILE A 658 23.16 -12.24 8.17
C ILE A 658 24.25 -13.03 8.91
N SER A 659 24.52 -12.76 10.19
CA SER A 659 25.61 -13.37 10.98
C SER A 659 27.06 -13.22 10.45
N LEU A 660 27.32 -12.56 9.31
CA LEU A 660 28.66 -12.48 8.73
C LEU A 660 29.52 -11.42 9.42
N HIS A 661 30.75 -11.78 9.79
CA HIS A 661 31.75 -10.81 10.22
C HIS A 661 32.11 -9.83 9.09
N VAL A 662 32.47 -8.59 9.45
CA VAL A 662 32.84 -7.49 8.53
C VAL A 662 33.85 -7.94 7.46
N SER A 663 34.86 -8.73 7.85
CA SER A 663 35.87 -9.26 6.94
C SER A 663 35.29 -10.09 5.80
N TRP A 664 34.28 -10.94 6.06
CA TRP A 664 33.63 -11.74 5.02
C TRP A 664 32.62 -10.96 4.21
N GLN A 665 31.92 -9.99 4.81
CA GLN A 665 31.07 -9.07 4.05
C GLN A 665 31.86 -8.30 2.98
N ARG A 666 33.15 -8.01 3.22
CA ARG A 666 34.05 -7.38 2.23
C ARG A 666 34.43 -8.31 1.07
N LEU A 667 34.58 -9.60 1.34
CA LEU A 667 35.00 -10.60 0.35
C LEU A 667 33.83 -11.14 -0.47
N LEU A 668 32.63 -11.11 0.11
CA LEU A 668 31.42 -11.67 -0.47
C LEU A 668 31.11 -11.12 -1.89
N PRO A 669 31.15 -9.80 -2.17
CA PRO A 669 30.89 -9.29 -3.52
C PRO A 669 31.87 -9.81 -4.57
N VAL A 670 33.15 -9.95 -4.20
CA VAL A 670 34.20 -10.45 -5.09
C VAL A 670 33.95 -11.92 -5.43
N MET A 671 33.62 -12.73 -4.41
CA MET A 671 33.26 -14.12 -4.59
C MET A 671 32.04 -14.27 -5.52
N LEU A 672 30.96 -13.54 -5.25
CA LEU A 672 29.74 -13.60 -6.06
C LEU A 672 29.98 -13.15 -7.50
N SER A 673 30.78 -12.11 -7.72
CA SER A 673 31.13 -11.66 -9.08
C SER A 673 31.88 -12.72 -9.87
N ARG A 674 32.88 -13.37 -9.27
CA ARG A 674 33.61 -14.43 -9.97
C ARG A 674 32.75 -15.66 -10.25
N MET A 675 31.83 -16.00 -9.35
CA MET A 675 30.87 -17.07 -9.59
C MET A 675 29.88 -16.70 -10.71
N CYS A 676 29.41 -15.45 -10.74
CA CYS A 676 28.51 -14.92 -11.77
C CYS A 676 29.14 -15.07 -13.17
N GLU A 677 30.41 -14.68 -13.29
CA GLU A 677 31.21 -14.80 -14.51
C GLU A 677 31.50 -16.27 -14.87
N HIS A 678 32.01 -17.07 -13.93
CA HIS A 678 32.38 -18.47 -14.16
C HIS A 678 31.20 -19.33 -14.66
N PHE A 679 29.99 -19.10 -14.16
CA PHE A 679 28.80 -19.87 -14.54
C PHE A 679 27.94 -19.22 -15.62
N GLU A 680 28.32 -18.03 -16.12
CA GLU A 680 27.51 -17.25 -17.08
C GLU A 680 26.05 -17.07 -16.63
N CYS A 681 25.84 -16.83 -15.34
CA CYS A 681 24.51 -16.65 -14.74
C CYS A 681 24.26 -15.17 -14.40
N ASP A 682 23.01 -14.79 -14.12
CA ASP A 682 22.72 -13.47 -13.54
C ASP A 682 22.45 -13.61 -12.04
N MET A 683 22.90 -12.63 -11.27
CA MET A 683 22.61 -12.55 -9.83
C MET A 683 21.94 -11.22 -9.47
N VAL A 684 20.91 -11.27 -8.62
CA VAL A 684 20.34 -10.07 -7.97
C VAL A 684 20.35 -10.27 -6.46
N ILE A 685 21.00 -9.36 -5.75
CA ILE A 685 21.24 -9.45 -4.32
C ILE A 685 20.50 -8.32 -3.62
N ALA A 686 19.62 -8.66 -2.68
CA ALA A 686 19.01 -7.71 -1.75
C ALA A 686 19.79 -7.70 -0.43
N THR A 687 20.17 -6.53 0.06
CA THR A 687 20.96 -6.37 1.29
C THR A 687 20.52 -5.13 2.08
N HIS A 688 20.72 -5.14 3.38
CA HIS A 688 20.67 -3.95 4.23
C HIS A 688 22.07 -3.50 4.67
N SER A 689 23.14 -4.22 4.30
CA SER A 689 24.52 -3.88 4.66
C SER A 689 25.14 -2.85 3.71
N PRO A 690 25.44 -1.62 4.17
CA PRO A 690 26.18 -0.65 3.38
C PRO A 690 27.58 -1.15 3.03
N LEU A 691 28.21 -1.92 3.91
CA LEU A 691 29.55 -2.47 3.74
C LEU A 691 29.65 -3.41 2.53
N LEU A 692 28.59 -4.17 2.26
CA LEU A 692 28.51 -5.04 1.10
C LEU A 692 28.53 -4.20 -0.19
N VAL A 693 27.74 -3.12 -0.24
CA VAL A 693 27.68 -2.23 -1.40
C VAL A 693 28.98 -1.46 -1.63
N THR A 694 29.63 -0.98 -0.57
CA THR A 694 30.94 -0.33 -0.70
C THR A 694 32.00 -1.30 -1.20
N SER A 695 31.93 -2.57 -0.77
CA SER A 695 32.88 -3.61 -1.19
C SER A 695 32.59 -4.12 -2.60
N ALA A 696 31.39 -3.89 -3.13
CA ALA A 696 31.00 -4.23 -4.49
C ALA A 696 31.51 -3.22 -5.55
N LEU A 697 32.20 -2.15 -5.16
CA LEU A 697 32.72 -1.10 -6.06
C LEU A 697 33.49 -1.65 -7.26
N THR A 698 34.33 -2.67 -7.04
CA THR A 698 35.15 -3.30 -8.08
C THR A 698 34.49 -4.55 -8.69
N ALA A 699 33.39 -5.00 -8.11
CA ALA A 699 32.72 -6.27 -8.44
C ALA A 699 31.41 -6.07 -9.23
N SER A 700 30.84 -4.87 -9.24
CA SER A 700 29.63 -4.56 -9.99
C SER A 700 29.48 -3.05 -10.23
N ASN A 701 29.07 -2.70 -11.44
CA ASN A 701 28.65 -1.33 -11.77
C ASN A 701 27.15 -1.06 -11.50
N HIS A 702 26.40 -2.06 -11.06
CA HIS A 702 24.94 -2.02 -10.96
C HIS A 702 24.47 -2.14 -9.50
N CYS A 703 24.39 -0.99 -8.82
CA CYS A 703 23.85 -0.89 -7.47
C CYS A 703 22.65 0.06 -7.46
N PHE A 704 21.59 -0.30 -6.74
CA PHE A 704 20.38 0.49 -6.59
C PHE A 704 20.01 0.65 -5.12
N VAL A 705 19.54 1.83 -4.74
CA VAL A 705 18.84 2.06 -3.47
C VAL A 705 17.36 1.86 -3.68
N ALA A 706 16.77 0.93 -2.94
CA ALA A 706 15.33 0.86 -2.71
C ALA A 706 14.96 1.90 -1.65
N ARG A 707 14.32 2.99 -2.09
CA ARG A 707 13.84 4.06 -1.22
C ARG A 707 12.57 4.66 -1.79
N ASP A 708 11.59 4.90 -0.92
CA ASP A 708 10.29 5.49 -1.30
C ASP A 708 9.65 4.73 -2.48
N GLN A 709 9.87 3.41 -2.52
CA GLN A 709 9.43 2.46 -3.56
C GLN A 709 9.91 2.82 -4.98
N GLN A 710 11.08 3.45 -5.08
CA GLN A 710 11.83 3.58 -6.32
C GLN A 710 13.19 2.88 -6.19
N LEU A 711 13.75 2.47 -7.33
CA LEU A 711 15.13 1.99 -7.42
C LEU A 711 16.01 3.11 -7.97
N ILE A 712 16.74 3.78 -7.09
CA ILE A 712 17.62 4.89 -7.44
C ILE A 712 19.03 4.33 -7.69
N PRO A 713 19.64 4.53 -8.86
CA PRO A 713 20.98 4.01 -9.13
C PRO A 713 22.03 4.70 -8.24
N LEU A 714 22.87 3.91 -7.57
CA LEU A 714 24.05 4.37 -6.83
C LEU A 714 25.25 4.45 -7.77
N ARG A 715 25.80 5.65 -7.94
CA ARG A 715 27.00 5.85 -8.77
C ARG A 715 28.24 5.35 -8.02
N VAL A 716 29.32 5.11 -8.76
CA VAL A 716 30.63 4.72 -8.19
C VAL A 716 31.08 5.68 -7.09
N HIS A 717 30.91 6.99 -7.31
CA HIS A 717 31.26 8.03 -6.33
C HIS A 717 30.51 7.88 -5.00
N ASP A 718 29.24 7.49 -5.04
CA ASP A 718 28.36 7.42 -3.87
C ASP A 718 28.60 6.16 -3.03
N ARG A 719 29.33 5.19 -3.60
CA ARG A 719 29.69 3.91 -2.98
C ARG A 719 31.09 3.93 -2.35
N GLY A 720 31.78 5.07 -2.37
CA GLY A 720 33.17 5.22 -1.92
C GLY A 720 33.42 4.99 -0.44
N SER A 721 32.41 5.19 0.43
CA SER A 721 32.51 4.94 1.88
C SER A 721 31.18 4.45 2.45
N VAL A 722 31.26 3.79 3.60
CA VAL A 722 30.09 3.29 4.33
C VAL A 722 29.21 4.44 4.80
N GLU A 723 29.81 5.50 5.34
CA GLU A 723 29.14 6.72 5.78
C GLU A 723 28.43 7.42 4.63
N ARG A 724 29.04 7.44 3.44
CA ARG A 724 28.42 8.01 2.25
C ARG A 724 27.19 7.21 1.83
N VAL A 725 27.28 5.89 1.77
CA VAL A 725 26.13 5.01 1.43
C VAL A 725 25.03 5.13 2.49
N LEU A 726 25.37 5.23 3.78
CA LEU A 726 24.40 5.47 4.86
C LEU A 726 23.68 6.82 4.69
N PHE A 727 24.44 7.87 4.37
CA PHE A 727 23.89 9.21 4.25
C PHE A 727 23.05 9.38 2.97
N THR A 728 23.59 9.02 1.80
CA THR A 728 22.91 9.20 0.51
C THR A 728 21.87 8.10 0.25
N GLY A 729 22.20 6.85 0.57
CA GLY A 729 21.35 5.69 0.32
C GLY A 729 20.29 5.46 1.39
N PHE A 730 20.67 5.48 2.66
CA PHE A 730 19.73 5.18 3.75
C PHE A 730 19.09 6.41 4.40
N GLY A 731 19.53 7.62 4.02
CA GLY A 731 19.10 8.86 4.68
C GLY A 731 19.41 8.87 6.16
N THR A 732 20.45 8.14 6.58
CA THR A 732 20.82 7.96 7.98
C THR A 732 22.09 8.76 8.24
N HIS A 733 22.02 9.66 9.23
CA HIS A 733 23.19 10.38 9.70
C HIS A 733 23.85 9.64 10.87
N THR A 734 25.17 9.50 10.84
CA THR A 734 25.97 8.95 11.95
C THR A 734 26.76 10.06 12.64
N GLU A 735 27.09 9.90 13.92
CA GLU A 735 27.96 10.87 14.61
C GLU A 735 29.34 10.95 13.95
N ASN A 736 29.95 12.14 13.92
CA ASN A 736 31.24 12.42 13.27
C ASN A 736 31.29 12.13 11.76
N ASN A 737 30.16 12.26 11.06
CA ASN A 737 30.08 12.05 9.62
C ASN A 737 30.72 13.18 8.82
N ARG A 738 31.89 12.94 8.22
CA ARG A 738 32.59 13.94 7.37
C ARG A 738 31.94 14.16 6.00
N GLN A 739 30.95 13.34 5.62
CA GLN A 739 30.30 13.42 4.31
C GLN A 739 29.69 14.80 4.04
N VAL A 740 29.09 15.44 5.05
CA VAL A 740 28.49 16.77 4.89
C VAL A 740 29.57 17.80 4.54
N HIS A 741 30.70 17.79 5.25
CA HIS A 741 31.81 18.69 5.01
C HIS A 741 32.44 18.46 3.62
N GLU A 742 32.75 17.21 3.29
CA GLU A 742 33.36 16.85 1.99
C GLU A 742 32.44 17.22 0.83
N ARG A 743 31.13 16.96 0.95
CA ARG A 743 30.20 17.24 -0.13
C ARG A 743 29.92 18.73 -0.28
N CYS A 744 29.82 19.49 0.80
CA CYS A 744 29.70 20.96 0.72
C CYS A 744 30.91 21.55 -0.02
N ALA A 745 32.13 21.13 0.32
CA ALA A 745 33.34 21.58 -0.38
C ALA A 745 33.35 21.19 -1.87
N ALA A 746 32.96 19.95 -2.20
CA ALA A 746 32.87 19.47 -3.58
C ALA A 746 31.83 20.25 -4.39
N ILE A 747 30.65 20.51 -3.83
CA ILE A 747 29.57 21.26 -4.48
C ILE A 747 30.02 22.69 -4.82
N VAL A 748 30.71 23.39 -3.91
CA VAL A 748 31.25 24.73 -4.20
C VAL A 748 32.26 24.67 -5.36
N SER A 749 33.16 23.67 -5.36
CA SER A 749 34.13 23.51 -6.44
C SER A 749 33.47 23.21 -7.79
N GLU A 750 32.46 22.33 -7.81
CA GLU A 750 31.69 22.00 -9.01
C GLU A 750 30.89 23.21 -9.53
N ALA A 751 30.31 24.01 -8.63
CA ALA A 751 29.59 25.22 -8.99
C ALA A 751 30.52 26.29 -9.61
N ILE A 752 31.70 26.52 -9.02
CA ILE A 752 32.71 27.43 -9.58
C ILE A 752 33.12 26.98 -10.99
N LYS A 753 33.36 25.68 -11.19
CA LYS A 753 33.67 25.13 -12.52
C LYS A 753 32.51 25.30 -13.50
N ALA A 754 31.28 25.09 -13.07
CA ALA A 754 30.09 25.22 -13.92
C ALA A 754 29.86 26.67 -14.38
N VAL A 755 30.12 27.65 -13.52
CA VAL A 755 30.01 29.07 -13.87
C VAL A 755 31.17 29.52 -14.77
N ASN A 756 32.37 28.96 -14.59
CA ASN A 756 33.56 29.34 -15.37
C ASN A 756 33.69 28.65 -16.74
N THR A 757 32.75 27.79 -17.13
CA THR A 757 32.73 27.21 -18.49
C THR A 757 32.12 28.20 -19.48
N GLU A 758 32.57 28.19 -20.74
CA GLU A 758 32.20 29.17 -21.79
C GLU A 758 30.69 29.37 -22.01
N HIS A 759 29.87 28.39 -21.63
CA HIS A 759 28.41 28.40 -21.79
C HIS A 759 27.63 28.57 -20.47
N GLN A 760 28.30 28.93 -19.36
CA GLN A 760 27.72 29.16 -18.03
C GLN A 760 26.56 28.19 -17.69
N ASN A 761 26.88 27.01 -17.14
CA ASN A 761 25.88 25.97 -16.91
C ASN A 761 25.04 26.22 -15.64
N LEU A 762 24.14 27.20 -15.68
CA LEU A 762 23.21 27.57 -14.59
C LEU A 762 22.30 26.40 -14.16
N GLN A 763 21.99 25.47 -15.07
CA GLN A 763 21.22 24.27 -14.74
C GLN A 763 21.99 23.32 -13.81
N ALA A 764 23.32 23.21 -13.97
CA ALA A 764 24.15 22.42 -13.07
C ALA A 764 24.17 23.00 -11.65
N VAL A 765 24.29 24.33 -11.53
CA VAL A 765 24.22 25.04 -10.24
C VAL A 765 22.86 24.82 -9.55
N THR A 766 21.77 24.84 -10.32
CA THR A 766 20.42 24.55 -9.79
C THR A 766 20.32 23.12 -9.23
N ARG A 767 20.85 22.12 -9.94
CA ARG A 767 20.87 20.72 -9.46
C ARG A 767 21.69 20.55 -8.17
N LEU A 768 22.82 21.24 -8.05
CA LEU A 768 23.65 21.22 -6.85
C LEU A 768 22.93 21.82 -5.64
N LYS A 769 22.11 22.86 -5.87
CA LYS A 769 21.27 23.47 -4.82
C LYS A 769 20.20 22.51 -4.33
N GLU A 770 19.54 21.79 -5.23
CA GLU A 770 18.56 20.73 -4.88
C GLU A 770 19.20 19.64 -4.03
N GLU A 771 20.44 19.23 -4.36
CA GLU A 771 21.20 18.25 -3.59
C GLU A 771 21.45 18.73 -2.15
N LEU A 772 21.90 19.98 -1.95
CA LEU A 772 22.10 20.56 -0.61
C LEU A 772 20.81 20.62 0.21
N VAL A 773 19.68 20.94 -0.42
CA VAL A 773 18.38 20.92 0.24
C VAL A 773 18.02 19.50 0.72
N ALA A 774 18.32 18.49 -0.08
CA ALA A 774 18.13 17.09 0.31
C ALA A 774 19.05 16.70 1.49
N MET A 775 20.32 17.11 1.45
CA MET A 775 21.26 16.88 2.57
C MET A 775 20.79 17.54 3.86
N ARG A 776 20.28 18.78 3.79
CA ARG A 776 19.70 19.49 4.94
C ARG A 776 18.58 18.69 5.59
N ARG A 777 17.67 18.13 4.79
CA ARG A 777 16.56 17.30 5.29
C ARG A 777 17.07 16.06 6.02
N THR A 778 18.09 15.39 5.49
CA THR A 778 18.71 14.23 6.15
C THR A 778 19.28 14.60 7.52
N VAL A 779 20.07 15.67 7.61
CA VAL A 779 20.65 16.14 8.89
C VAL A 779 19.54 16.55 9.88
N HIS A 780 18.52 17.27 9.40
CA HIS A 780 17.39 17.71 10.23
C HIS A 780 16.49 16.56 10.72
N SER A 781 16.43 15.44 9.98
CA SER A 781 15.74 14.24 10.46
C SER A 781 16.47 13.58 11.63
N ALA A 782 17.80 13.73 11.70
CA ALA A 782 18.65 13.14 12.74
C ALA A 782 18.66 13.98 14.03
N THR A 783 18.43 15.30 13.97
CA THR A 783 18.36 16.19 15.15
C THR A 783 17.24 15.80 16.12
N GLY A 784 16.18 15.14 15.65
CA GLY A 784 15.13 14.60 16.52
C GLY A 784 15.54 13.34 17.30
N GLN A 785 16.55 12.61 16.83
CA GLN A 785 17.01 11.33 17.40
C GLN A 785 18.30 11.45 18.21
N LEU A 786 19.19 12.39 17.84
CA LEU A 786 20.50 12.59 18.45
C LEU A 786 20.62 14.03 18.97
N ARG A 787 20.83 14.22 20.27
CA ARG A 787 21.14 15.53 20.85
C ARG A 787 22.65 15.77 20.80
N SER A 788 23.18 16.34 19.72
CA SER A 788 24.61 16.69 19.63
C SER A 788 24.83 18.07 18.99
N SER A 789 25.83 18.82 19.49
CA SER A 789 26.26 20.12 18.97
C SER A 789 26.91 20.05 17.57
N SER A 790 27.31 18.86 17.11
CA SER A 790 27.87 18.64 15.77
C SER A 790 26.83 18.92 14.67
N LEU A 791 25.58 18.50 14.88
CA LEU A 791 24.50 18.64 13.90
C LEU A 791 24.17 20.11 13.58
N ASP A 792 24.20 20.98 14.60
CA ASP A 792 23.98 22.41 14.42
C ASP A 792 25.08 23.04 13.56
N SER A 793 26.34 22.63 13.77
CA SER A 793 27.47 23.11 12.99
C SER A 793 27.43 22.67 11.52
N GLU A 794 26.92 21.46 11.26
CA GLU A 794 26.72 20.91 9.92
C GLU A 794 25.55 21.60 9.19
N LEU A 795 24.45 21.91 9.89
CA LEU A 795 23.35 22.69 9.34
C LEU A 795 23.82 24.10 8.93
N VAL A 796 24.60 24.77 9.79
CA VAL A 796 25.20 26.07 9.48
C VAL A 796 26.11 25.99 8.25
N LEU A 797 26.88 24.91 8.11
CA LEU A 797 27.73 24.72 6.93
C LEU A 797 26.90 24.58 5.64
N ILE A 798 25.81 23.81 5.68
CA ILE A 798 24.91 23.63 4.55
C ILE A 798 24.27 24.96 4.15
N GLU A 799 23.84 25.79 5.11
CA GLU A 799 23.29 27.11 4.85
C GLU A 799 24.30 28.05 4.19
N LYS A 800 25.53 28.14 4.73
CA LYS A 800 26.61 28.92 4.11
C LYS A 800 26.93 28.46 2.69
N THR A 801 26.82 27.16 2.42
CA THR A 801 27.05 26.61 1.09
C THR A 801 25.93 27.00 0.12
N LEU A 802 24.67 26.98 0.58
CA LEU A 802 23.52 27.46 -0.20
C LEU A 802 23.63 28.96 -0.54
N GLU A 803 24.10 29.78 0.40
CA GLU A 803 24.38 31.21 0.17
C GLU A 803 25.47 31.40 -0.89
N ALA A 804 26.58 30.66 -0.79
CA ALA A 804 27.67 30.71 -1.77
C ALA A 804 27.21 30.36 -3.19
N LEU A 805 26.38 29.33 -3.35
CA LEU A 805 25.76 28.98 -4.64
C LEU A 805 24.84 30.09 -5.17
N GLY A 806 24.08 30.74 -4.28
CA GLY A 806 23.24 31.88 -4.64
C GLY A 806 24.07 33.03 -5.21
N GLN A 807 25.18 33.39 -4.54
CA GLN A 807 26.09 34.43 -5.00
C GLN A 807 26.74 34.09 -6.35
N LEU A 808 27.18 32.85 -6.54
CA LEU A 808 27.72 32.38 -7.83
C LEU A 808 26.69 32.46 -8.96
N GLN A 809 25.42 32.17 -8.67
CA GLN A 809 24.34 32.26 -9.64
C GLN A 809 24.05 33.71 -10.04
N THR A 810 24.01 34.63 -9.08
CA THR A 810 23.87 36.08 -9.34
C THR A 810 25.05 36.60 -10.17
N TRP A 811 26.29 36.24 -9.79
CA TRP A 811 27.49 36.65 -10.51
C TRP A 811 27.52 36.14 -11.96
N ALA A 812 27.08 34.90 -12.20
CA ALA A 812 26.94 34.34 -13.55
C ALA A 812 25.91 35.12 -14.39
N GLN A 813 24.78 35.50 -13.79
CA GLN A 813 23.74 36.29 -14.46
C GLN A 813 24.22 37.71 -14.82
N GLU A 814 24.93 38.37 -13.90
CA GLU A 814 25.50 39.71 -14.11
C GLU A 814 26.61 39.72 -15.18
N THR A 815 27.44 38.69 -15.24
CA THR A 815 28.52 38.56 -16.24
C THR A 815 28.02 38.09 -17.61
N GLY A 816 26.91 37.33 -17.66
CA GLY A 816 26.24 36.94 -18.91
C GLY A 816 25.49 38.09 -19.59
N GLU A 817 24.95 39.05 -18.81
CA GLU A 817 24.32 40.27 -19.35
C GLU A 817 25.34 41.38 -19.69
N GLY A 818 26.53 41.36 -19.06
CA GLY A 818 27.60 42.35 -19.26
C GLY A 818 28.68 41.97 -20.28
N GLY A 819 28.52 40.87 -21.03
CA GLY A 819 29.54 40.28 -21.90
C GLY A 819 29.12 40.12 -23.36
N ARG A 820 28.81 41.23 -24.05
CA ARG A 820 28.99 41.39 -25.50
C ARG A 820 29.42 42.81 -25.83
#